data_AF-A0A7V3K1T2-F1
#
_entry.id   AF-A0A7V3K1T2-F1
#
_cell.length_a   1.000
_cell.length_b   1.000
_cell.length_c   1.000
_cell.angle_alpha   90.00
_cell.angle_beta   90.00
_cell.angle_gamma   90.00
#
_symmetry.space_group_name_H-M   'P 1'
#
loop_
_entity.id
_entity.type
_entity.pdbx_description
1 polymer ?
#
loop_
_entity_poly.entity_id
_entity_poly.type
_entity_poly.pdbx_seq_one_letter_code
_entity_poly.pdbx_strand_id
1 'polypeptide(L)'
;MAAGRFPDSLPRFLRRWGPPLLLAALPVLWLAKLTFGGQVLYWGIPLQQFYPWRSLVVEAWRAGSVPLWNPWLGGGAPLLANHQSAALYPLSVLFFLFPVERALGVSALVHLSLAAVGMYAYARHLGRTRAASTLSALAFAFGGYIVARVNFPTMVCAMAWVPLVLWAGDRLALRPSAWRAAALGAVLALQFLAGHAQLWYYTVWLVVACVLWRAVARGRGSRPWPALGALGGAVLLAVLLSAAQFLPTAELARESQRQGGADYEFAMTYSFWPWRLITLVLPDFFGNPGQGDYWGYANYWEDAAYAGLLPLFLAAYAGWRWARSRRAPPEARPAALEMAPFFLALVPVSFLLALGKNFPLYPLVFRWVPGFGFFQAPSRLLCGYAVAVAVLGGIGWDLLGPSPRLGRVARLLCVGALGAMAAALAARVALPQVPQTFSRALFASGHLGLILGLLLVWRDLLPEAQKAARVWWSAAALAFAVVDLLVFSLPLVPTTDPRLYHLPTEAGRWLRGDADPFRIYTFAGTEYDLRYRKYLRFDTFGPADVDFLLGLRETLLPNLNVMEGIAHAGNFDPLLVGRYARFLARANEAPLDTALRLLGLLNVRYVLEPGPLGDLEPVHTTPHVRIYRNPYALPRAWVVRHARVVPDPEALLSALGEAAFDPRQEVLLEEPVPLPGGTGTPAAEEVLPSLQVGPSGVTIGVALAEPGYLCLSQTFYPGWEARVDGEPAPVVRGDYVLTVVPLPAGAHRVDLRYRPRSFWVGAGVSAGAWLGLAAAAGLRLWRQRRAA
;
A
#
# COMPACT_ATOMS: atom_id res chain seq x y z
N MET A 1 -5.99 -35.40 -24.94
CA MET A 1 -5.78 -35.55 -23.48
C MET A 1 -4.48 -36.32 -23.25
N ALA A 2 -3.76 -36.04 -22.16
CA ALA A 2 -2.42 -36.54 -21.78
C ALA A 2 -1.20 -35.79 -22.35
N ALA A 3 -1.11 -34.47 -22.10
CA ALA A 3 0.16 -33.74 -22.10
C ALA A 3 0.46 -33.27 -20.66
N GLY A 4 1.63 -33.59 -20.12
CA GLY A 4 2.13 -33.04 -18.85
C GLY A 4 2.12 -33.95 -17.61
N ARG A 5 2.33 -35.27 -17.74
CA ARG A 5 2.69 -36.11 -16.58
C ARG A 5 4.21 -36.00 -16.34
N PHE A 6 4.61 -35.56 -15.14
CA PHE A 6 5.96 -35.78 -14.63
C PHE A 6 6.32 -37.28 -14.75
N PRO A 7 7.60 -37.64 -14.95
CA PRO A 7 7.99 -39.02 -15.20
C PRO A 7 7.43 -39.93 -14.10
N ASP A 8 6.93 -41.11 -14.49
CA ASP A 8 6.33 -42.07 -13.56
C ASP A 8 7.36 -42.63 -12.55
N SER A 9 8.65 -42.34 -12.73
CA SER A 9 9.75 -42.62 -11.80
C SER A 9 9.79 -41.70 -10.58
N LEU A 10 9.16 -40.52 -10.61
CA LEU A 10 9.10 -39.64 -9.44
C LEU A 10 8.01 -40.09 -8.46
N PRO A 11 8.29 -40.17 -7.15
CA PRO A 11 7.28 -40.44 -6.13
C PRO A 11 6.02 -39.59 -6.32
N ARG A 12 4.84 -40.22 -6.19
CA ARG A 12 3.53 -39.54 -6.37
C ARG A 12 3.43 -38.25 -5.54
N PHE A 13 4.05 -38.24 -4.36
CA PHE A 13 4.18 -37.06 -3.50
C PHE A 13 4.90 -35.90 -4.20
N LEU A 14 6.13 -36.10 -4.69
CA LEU A 14 6.91 -35.05 -5.36
C LEU A 14 6.21 -34.54 -6.63
N ARG A 15 5.51 -35.40 -7.37
CA ARG A 15 4.74 -34.94 -8.53
C ARG A 15 3.54 -34.06 -8.14
N ARG A 16 2.93 -34.31 -6.98
CA ARG A 16 1.74 -33.59 -6.50
C ARG A 16 2.13 -32.29 -5.77
N TRP A 17 3.15 -32.34 -4.95
CA TRP A 17 3.54 -31.27 -4.03
C TRP A 17 4.84 -30.55 -4.41
N GLY A 18 5.66 -31.11 -5.30
CA GLY A 18 6.91 -30.49 -5.75
C GLY A 18 6.73 -29.06 -6.28
N PRO A 19 5.81 -28.81 -7.24
CA PRO A 19 5.59 -27.45 -7.74
C PRO A 19 5.15 -26.43 -6.66
N PRO A 20 4.11 -26.67 -5.84
CA PRO A 20 3.73 -25.71 -4.81
C PRO A 20 4.82 -25.55 -3.72
N LEU A 21 5.57 -26.60 -3.37
CA LEU A 21 6.70 -26.48 -2.44
C LEU A 21 7.82 -25.62 -3.01
N LEU A 22 8.17 -25.81 -4.29
CA LEU A 22 9.14 -24.97 -4.99
C LEU A 22 8.69 -23.50 -5.02
N LEU A 23 7.42 -23.26 -5.36
CA LEU A 23 6.85 -21.90 -5.40
C LEU A 23 6.79 -21.24 -4.02
N ALA A 24 6.61 -22.03 -2.96
CA ALA A 24 6.66 -21.52 -1.59
C ALA A 24 8.10 -21.23 -1.13
N ALA A 25 9.09 -21.96 -1.65
CA ALA A 25 10.50 -21.82 -1.29
C ALA A 25 11.24 -20.75 -2.12
N LEU A 26 10.83 -20.50 -3.37
CA LEU A 26 11.53 -19.56 -4.26
C LEU A 26 11.62 -18.13 -3.69
N PRO A 27 10.60 -17.57 -3.00
CA PRO A 27 10.73 -16.27 -2.33
C PRO A 27 11.84 -16.23 -1.28
N VAL A 28 12.16 -17.36 -0.63
CA VAL A 28 13.26 -17.45 0.36
C VAL A 28 14.61 -17.15 -0.32
N LEU A 29 14.81 -17.71 -1.52
CA LEU A 29 16.02 -17.50 -2.33
C LEU A 29 16.07 -16.09 -2.92
N TRP A 30 14.94 -15.58 -3.41
CA TRP A 30 14.87 -14.21 -3.94
C TRP A 30 15.15 -13.16 -2.86
N LEU A 31 14.66 -13.39 -1.64
CA LEU A 31 14.90 -12.56 -0.47
C LEU A 31 16.11 -13.02 0.37
N ALA A 32 17.10 -13.70 -0.24
CA ALA A 32 18.24 -14.29 0.48
C ALA A 32 18.96 -13.31 1.43
N LYS A 33 19.07 -12.03 1.04
CA LYS A 33 19.66 -10.98 1.89
C LYS A 33 18.85 -10.73 3.17
N LEU A 34 17.53 -10.82 3.11
CA LEU A 34 16.64 -10.69 4.27
C LEU A 34 16.60 -11.98 5.11
N THR A 35 16.56 -13.14 4.45
CA THR A 35 16.36 -14.43 5.12
C THR A 35 17.63 -15.00 5.74
N PHE A 36 18.76 -14.92 5.02
CA PHE A 36 20.05 -15.46 5.45
C PHE A 36 21.07 -14.37 5.78
N GLY A 37 20.98 -13.20 5.11
CA GLY A 37 21.92 -12.10 5.31
C GLY A 37 21.65 -11.22 6.53
N GLY A 38 20.53 -11.41 7.24
CA GLY A 38 20.15 -10.61 8.40
C GLY A 38 19.84 -9.13 8.09
N GLN A 39 19.76 -8.76 6.81
CA GLN A 39 19.48 -7.41 6.36
C GLN A 39 17.97 -7.11 6.41
N VAL A 40 17.60 -5.84 6.31
CA VAL A 40 16.22 -5.36 6.38
C VAL A 40 15.90 -4.40 5.24
N LEU A 41 14.62 -4.33 4.86
CA LEU A 41 14.13 -3.32 3.91
C LEU A 41 14.28 -1.93 4.53
N TYR A 42 14.62 -0.92 3.73
CA TYR A 42 14.72 0.47 4.21
C TYR A 42 14.18 1.50 3.22
N TRP A 43 14.32 1.25 1.93
CA TRP A 43 14.18 2.32 0.94
C TRP A 43 12.73 2.77 0.80
N GLY A 44 12.49 4.07 0.99
CA GLY A 44 11.16 4.67 0.84
C GLY A 44 10.27 4.47 2.06
N ILE A 45 9.03 4.05 1.81
CA ILE A 45 7.97 3.88 2.79
C ILE A 45 8.16 2.74 3.82
N PRO A 46 9.00 1.70 3.67
CA PRO A 46 9.36 0.81 4.76
C PRO A 46 9.92 1.58 5.97
N LEU A 47 10.92 2.43 5.75
CA LEU A 47 11.50 3.28 6.81
C LEU A 47 10.60 4.47 7.16
N GLN A 48 10.01 5.12 6.16
CA GLN A 48 9.28 6.39 6.33
C GLN A 48 7.85 6.25 6.83
N GLN A 49 7.26 5.06 6.84
CA GLN A 49 5.82 4.88 7.14
C GLN A 49 5.53 3.54 7.82
N PHE A 50 5.88 2.43 7.18
CA PHE A 50 5.47 1.10 7.66
C PHE A 50 6.15 0.69 8.95
N TYR A 51 7.46 0.91 9.11
CA TYR A 51 8.13 0.65 10.38
C TYR A 51 7.48 1.41 11.54
N PRO A 52 7.37 2.76 11.52
CA PRO A 52 6.79 3.50 12.64
C PRO A 52 5.33 3.14 12.91
N TRP A 53 4.47 3.00 11.88
CA TRP A 53 3.09 2.58 12.10
C TRP A 53 3.00 1.18 12.73
N ARG A 54 3.82 0.22 12.27
CA ARG A 54 3.81 -1.14 12.80
C ARG A 54 4.37 -1.19 14.23
N SER A 55 5.39 -0.41 14.55
CA SER A 55 5.93 -0.29 15.89
C SER A 55 4.87 0.22 16.87
N LEU A 56 4.16 1.31 16.52
CA LEU A 56 3.07 1.85 17.34
C LEU A 56 1.90 0.86 17.51
N VAL A 57 1.54 0.14 16.44
CA VAL A 57 0.49 -0.90 16.51
C VAL A 57 0.91 -2.03 17.45
N VAL A 58 2.13 -2.55 17.32
CA VAL A 58 2.63 -3.64 18.15
C VAL A 58 2.75 -3.20 19.62
N GLU A 59 3.24 -1.99 19.86
CA GLU A 59 3.36 -1.41 21.21
C GLU A 59 2.00 -1.30 21.89
N ALA A 60 1.01 -0.68 21.22
CA ALA A 60 -0.34 -0.55 21.76
C ALA A 60 -0.97 -1.90 22.10
N TRP A 61 -0.88 -2.88 21.20
CA TRP A 61 -1.43 -4.23 21.45
C TRP A 61 -0.71 -4.95 22.60
N ARG A 62 0.63 -4.82 22.70
CA ARG A 62 1.41 -5.39 23.82
C ARG A 62 1.04 -4.74 25.15
N ALA A 63 0.69 -3.46 25.13
CA ALA A 63 0.20 -2.71 26.30
C ALA A 63 -1.29 -3.01 26.62
N GLY A 64 -1.96 -3.92 25.90
CA GLY A 64 -3.38 -4.25 26.12
C GLY A 64 -4.34 -3.16 25.66
N SER A 65 -3.89 -2.26 24.79
CA SER A 65 -4.68 -1.16 24.24
C SER A 65 -4.94 -1.34 22.74
N VAL A 66 -6.08 -0.87 22.26
CA VAL A 66 -6.37 -0.84 20.83
C VAL A 66 -5.62 0.35 20.21
N PRO A 67 -4.90 0.19 19.08
CA PRO A 67 -4.06 1.24 18.47
C PRO A 67 -4.89 2.33 17.76
N LEU A 68 -5.77 3.03 18.48
CA LEU A 68 -6.75 3.94 17.90
C LEU A 68 -6.14 5.29 17.47
N TRP A 69 -5.16 5.79 18.22
CA TRP A 69 -4.61 7.13 18.07
C TRP A 69 -3.08 7.13 18.06
N ASN A 70 -2.49 7.93 17.19
CA ASN A 70 -1.05 8.20 17.13
C ASN A 70 -0.78 9.61 17.70
N PRO A 71 -0.21 9.75 18.90
CA PRO A 71 0.06 11.06 19.51
C PRO A 71 1.32 11.74 18.97
N TRP A 72 2.13 11.05 18.15
CA TRP A 72 3.47 11.49 17.74
C TRP A 72 3.50 12.33 16.46
N LEU A 73 2.42 12.36 15.70
CA LEU A 73 2.36 13.02 14.39
C LEU A 73 1.16 13.91 14.27
N GLY A 74 1.32 15.03 13.57
CA GLY A 74 0.17 15.82 13.12
C GLY A 74 -0.70 16.38 14.25
N GLY A 75 -0.13 16.65 15.43
CA GLY A 75 -0.93 17.03 16.60
C GLY A 75 -1.78 15.90 17.18
N GLY A 76 -1.66 14.68 16.66
CA GLY A 76 -2.51 13.53 16.89
C GLY A 76 -3.19 13.07 15.60
N ALA A 77 -3.13 11.76 15.29
CA ALA A 77 -3.72 11.20 14.07
C ALA A 77 -4.44 9.84 14.31
N PRO A 78 -5.55 9.54 13.61
CA PRO A 78 -6.25 8.25 13.69
C PRO A 78 -5.43 7.05 13.17
N LEU A 79 -4.69 6.35 14.03
CA LEU A 79 -3.79 5.26 13.64
C LEU A 79 -4.52 4.02 13.07
N LEU A 80 -5.52 3.50 13.77
CA LEU A 80 -6.28 2.34 13.29
C LEU A 80 -7.10 2.67 12.04
N ALA A 81 -7.62 3.89 11.96
CA ALA A 81 -8.40 4.34 10.80
C ALA A 81 -7.51 4.51 9.55
N ASN A 82 -6.22 4.82 9.71
CA ASN A 82 -5.24 4.72 8.63
C ASN A 82 -5.16 3.25 8.19
N HIS A 83 -5.80 2.96 7.05
CA HIS A 83 -5.96 1.61 6.51
C HIS A 83 -4.63 0.88 6.29
N GLN A 84 -3.56 1.63 5.97
CA GLN A 84 -2.25 1.05 5.67
C GLN A 84 -1.49 0.57 6.91
N SER A 85 -1.91 0.99 8.11
CA SER A 85 -1.40 0.41 9.36
C SER A 85 -1.71 -1.08 9.47
N ALA A 86 -2.80 -1.53 8.81
CA ALA A 86 -3.33 -2.88 8.80
C ALA A 86 -3.28 -3.54 10.19
N ALA A 87 -3.77 -2.80 11.19
CA ALA A 87 -3.70 -3.17 12.61
C ALA A 87 -4.53 -4.42 12.95
N LEU A 88 -5.57 -4.71 12.14
CA LEU A 88 -6.51 -5.81 12.32
C LEU A 88 -6.30 -6.96 11.32
N TYR A 89 -5.17 -6.95 10.59
CA TYR A 89 -4.87 -8.00 9.62
C TYR A 89 -4.35 -9.26 10.31
N PRO A 90 -4.93 -10.46 10.10
CA PRO A 90 -4.50 -11.66 10.82
C PRO A 90 -3.03 -12.05 10.60
N LEU A 91 -2.50 -11.88 9.38
CA LEU A 91 -1.07 -12.17 9.13
C LEU A 91 -0.13 -11.10 9.70
N SER A 92 -0.65 -10.04 10.32
CA SER A 92 0.17 -9.14 11.13
C SER A 92 0.65 -9.76 12.44
N VAL A 93 0.21 -10.98 12.79
CA VAL A 93 0.82 -11.78 13.87
C VAL A 93 2.35 -11.88 13.73
N LEU A 94 2.88 -11.82 12.50
CA LEU A 94 4.32 -11.83 12.23
C LEU A 94 5.07 -10.69 12.94
N PHE A 95 4.45 -9.52 13.12
CA PHE A 95 5.06 -8.37 13.79
C PHE A 95 5.11 -8.52 15.32
N PHE A 96 4.43 -9.52 15.88
CA PHE A 96 4.56 -9.90 17.28
C PHE A 96 5.65 -10.95 17.51
N LEU A 97 5.94 -11.76 16.48
CA LEU A 97 6.90 -12.86 16.52
C LEU A 97 8.34 -12.41 16.20
N PHE A 98 8.51 -11.34 15.43
CA PHE A 98 9.81 -10.82 15.01
C PHE A 98 9.91 -9.32 15.30
N PRO A 99 11.13 -8.76 15.45
CA PRO A 99 11.35 -7.31 15.40
C PRO A 99 10.72 -6.71 14.14
N VAL A 100 10.14 -5.52 14.24
CA VAL A 100 9.27 -4.94 13.20
C VAL A 100 9.99 -4.81 11.86
N GLU A 101 11.24 -4.36 11.86
CA GLU A 101 12.10 -4.21 10.69
C GLU A 101 12.36 -5.55 9.97
N ARG A 102 12.47 -6.65 10.72
CA ARG A 102 12.61 -8.01 10.17
C ARG A 102 11.26 -8.57 9.73
N ALA A 103 10.20 -8.29 10.48
CA ALA A 103 8.85 -8.73 10.19
C ALA A 103 8.34 -8.18 8.84
N LEU A 104 8.78 -6.99 8.40
CA LEU A 104 8.49 -6.46 7.06
C LEU A 104 9.00 -7.42 5.95
N GLY A 105 10.23 -7.91 6.08
CA GLY A 105 10.82 -8.89 5.15
C GLY A 105 10.14 -10.26 5.21
N VAL A 106 9.86 -10.76 6.42
CA VAL A 106 9.13 -12.02 6.62
C VAL A 106 7.71 -11.93 6.04
N SER A 107 7.04 -10.78 6.21
CA SER A 107 5.73 -10.52 5.61
C SER A 107 5.81 -10.57 4.08
N ALA A 108 6.79 -9.91 3.47
CA ALA A 108 6.99 -9.98 2.02
C ALA A 108 7.15 -11.42 1.54
N LEU A 109 7.97 -12.23 2.23
CA LEU A 109 8.17 -13.65 1.93
C LEU A 109 6.86 -14.44 1.98
N VAL A 110 6.13 -14.35 3.09
CA VAL A 110 4.87 -15.09 3.28
C VAL A 110 3.84 -14.74 2.20
N HIS A 111 3.71 -13.45 1.86
CA HIS A 111 2.74 -13.00 0.88
C HIS A 111 3.15 -13.31 -0.55
N LEU A 112 4.43 -13.31 -0.90
CA LEU A 112 4.90 -13.79 -2.20
C LEU A 112 4.68 -15.30 -2.37
N SER A 113 4.92 -16.09 -1.32
CA SER A 113 4.61 -17.52 -1.33
C SER A 113 3.10 -17.75 -1.48
N LEU A 114 2.26 -16.98 -0.78
CA LEU A 114 0.80 -17.03 -0.92
C LEU A 114 0.35 -16.64 -2.33
N ALA A 115 0.91 -15.59 -2.92
CA ALA A 115 0.64 -15.15 -4.29
C ALA A 115 0.96 -16.26 -5.30
N ALA A 116 2.15 -16.87 -5.18
CA ALA A 116 2.61 -17.93 -6.08
C ALA A 116 1.76 -19.20 -5.95
N VAL A 117 1.55 -19.70 -4.74
CA VAL A 117 0.74 -20.91 -4.48
C VAL A 117 -0.73 -20.67 -4.84
N GLY A 118 -1.26 -19.48 -4.55
CA GLY A 118 -2.61 -19.07 -4.91
C GLY A 118 -2.81 -19.05 -6.43
N MET A 119 -1.90 -18.44 -7.19
CA MET A 119 -1.98 -18.40 -8.65
C MET A 119 -1.81 -19.78 -9.27
N TYR A 120 -0.92 -20.61 -8.72
CA TYR A 120 -0.82 -22.02 -9.10
C TYR A 120 -2.15 -22.74 -8.91
N ALA A 121 -2.79 -22.60 -7.75
CA ALA A 121 -4.07 -23.23 -7.43
C ALA A 121 -5.20 -22.72 -8.34
N TYR A 122 -5.21 -21.43 -8.67
CA TYR A 122 -6.17 -20.85 -9.59
C TYR A 122 -5.99 -21.38 -11.02
N ALA A 123 -4.76 -21.39 -11.55
CA ALA A 123 -4.47 -21.97 -12.86
C ALA A 123 -4.84 -23.46 -12.92
N ARG A 124 -4.57 -24.23 -11.85
CA ARG A 124 -5.01 -25.62 -11.72
C ARG A 124 -6.52 -25.78 -11.73
N HIS A 125 -7.25 -24.86 -11.09
CA HIS A 125 -8.72 -24.82 -11.09
C HIS A 125 -9.27 -24.52 -12.49
N LEU A 126 -8.58 -23.70 -13.29
CA LEU A 126 -8.88 -23.50 -14.72
C LEU A 126 -8.48 -24.70 -15.60
N GLY A 127 -8.08 -25.83 -15.01
CA GLY A 127 -7.72 -27.07 -15.72
C GLY A 127 -6.35 -27.04 -16.38
N ARG A 128 -5.48 -26.06 -16.08
CA ARG A 128 -4.12 -25.99 -16.66
C ARG A 128 -3.24 -27.13 -16.20
N THR A 129 -2.27 -27.59 -16.99
CA THR A 129 -1.28 -28.58 -16.54
C THR A 129 -0.42 -28.07 -15.37
N ARG A 130 0.33 -28.95 -14.70
CA ARG A 130 1.18 -28.54 -13.57
C ARG A 130 2.27 -27.56 -14.00
N ALA A 131 2.96 -27.84 -15.12
CA ALA A 131 3.99 -26.95 -15.65
C ALA A 131 3.42 -25.59 -16.07
N ALA A 132 2.29 -25.58 -16.79
CA ALA A 132 1.57 -24.35 -17.12
C ALA A 132 1.17 -23.54 -15.88
N SER A 133 0.68 -24.22 -14.83
CA SER A 133 0.29 -23.56 -13.58
C SER A 133 1.50 -23.01 -12.82
N THR A 134 2.64 -23.71 -12.87
CA THR A 134 3.90 -23.18 -12.32
C THR A 134 4.33 -21.93 -13.06
N LEU A 135 4.26 -21.92 -14.40
CA LEU A 135 4.59 -20.73 -15.17
C LEU A 135 3.68 -19.55 -14.82
N SER A 136 2.36 -19.77 -14.73
CA SER A 136 1.42 -18.72 -14.29
C SER A 136 1.75 -18.18 -12.90
N ALA A 137 2.11 -19.06 -11.96
CA ALA A 137 2.52 -18.66 -10.62
C ALA A 137 3.80 -17.83 -10.60
N LEU A 138 4.81 -18.24 -11.38
CA LEU A 138 6.07 -17.51 -11.51
C LEU A 138 5.83 -16.12 -12.10
N ALA A 139 5.13 -16.03 -13.25
CA ALA A 139 4.85 -14.77 -13.92
C ALA A 139 4.05 -13.79 -13.05
N PHE A 140 3.13 -14.29 -12.23
CA PHE A 140 2.35 -13.46 -11.33
C PHE A 140 3.17 -12.99 -10.13
N ALA A 141 3.77 -13.91 -9.37
CA ALA A 141 4.41 -13.61 -8.11
C ALA A 141 5.76 -12.90 -8.26
N PHE A 142 6.51 -13.23 -9.33
CA PHE A 142 7.83 -12.67 -9.61
C PHE A 142 7.83 -11.66 -10.76
N GLY A 143 6.67 -11.38 -11.36
CA GLY A 143 6.52 -10.30 -12.33
C GLY A 143 6.69 -8.92 -11.68
N GLY A 144 7.16 -7.96 -12.47
CA GLY A 144 7.48 -6.58 -12.08
C GLY A 144 6.37 -5.87 -11.33
N TYR A 145 5.10 -6.20 -11.60
CA TYR A 145 3.99 -5.59 -10.87
C TYR A 145 4.06 -5.86 -9.36
N ILE A 146 4.42 -7.08 -8.94
CA ILE A 146 4.47 -7.44 -7.52
C ILE A 146 5.86 -7.16 -6.94
N VAL A 147 6.92 -7.67 -7.58
CA VAL A 147 8.28 -7.61 -7.00
C VAL A 147 8.84 -6.20 -6.87
N ALA A 148 8.53 -5.29 -7.80
CA ALA A 148 8.96 -3.90 -7.69
C ALA A 148 8.28 -3.19 -6.49
N ARG A 149 7.14 -3.71 -6.03
CA ARG A 149 6.37 -3.18 -4.90
C ARG A 149 6.71 -3.85 -3.56
N VAL A 150 7.82 -4.58 -3.45
CA VAL A 150 8.22 -5.20 -2.17
C VAL A 150 8.43 -4.17 -1.05
N ASN A 151 8.86 -2.95 -1.41
CA ASN A 151 8.95 -1.81 -0.49
C ASN A 151 7.58 -1.16 -0.20
N PHE A 152 6.48 -1.65 -0.77
CA PHE A 152 5.10 -1.29 -0.44
C PHE A 152 4.35 -2.53 0.09
N PRO A 153 4.63 -2.98 1.32
CA PRO A 153 4.16 -4.27 1.83
C PRO A 153 2.66 -4.50 1.70
N THR A 154 1.81 -3.50 1.98
CA THR A 154 0.35 -3.67 1.92
C THR A 154 -0.16 -3.91 0.50
N MET A 155 0.51 -3.40 -0.54
CA MET A 155 0.16 -3.72 -1.93
C MET A 155 0.49 -5.18 -2.26
N VAL A 156 1.65 -5.67 -1.83
CA VAL A 156 2.03 -7.09 -1.99
C VAL A 156 1.07 -7.99 -1.23
N CYS A 157 0.71 -7.62 0.00
CA CYS A 157 -0.26 -8.35 0.81
C CYS A 157 -1.62 -8.43 0.11
N ALA A 158 -2.14 -7.31 -0.41
CA ALA A 158 -3.41 -7.28 -1.13
C ALA A 158 -3.38 -8.09 -2.43
N MET A 159 -2.27 -8.05 -3.19
CA MET A 159 -2.09 -8.83 -4.42
C MET A 159 -2.00 -10.33 -4.16
N ALA A 160 -1.46 -10.75 -3.01
CA ALA A 160 -1.36 -12.16 -2.65
C ALA A 160 -2.72 -12.87 -2.53
N TRP A 161 -3.77 -12.12 -2.21
CA TRP A 161 -5.15 -12.65 -2.12
C TRP A 161 -5.88 -12.71 -3.47
N VAL A 162 -5.45 -11.96 -4.48
CA VAL A 162 -6.14 -11.87 -5.78
C VAL A 162 -6.41 -13.24 -6.41
N PRO A 163 -5.45 -14.20 -6.45
CA PRO A 163 -5.71 -15.52 -7.03
C PRO A 163 -6.78 -16.31 -6.27
N LEU A 164 -6.84 -16.18 -4.94
CA LEU A 164 -7.85 -16.82 -4.10
C LEU A 164 -9.23 -16.17 -4.29
N VAL A 165 -9.30 -14.85 -4.46
CA VAL A 165 -10.53 -14.13 -4.82
C VAL A 165 -11.06 -14.61 -6.17
N LEU A 166 -10.20 -14.68 -7.18
CA LEU A 166 -10.57 -15.20 -8.51
C LEU A 166 -11.02 -16.66 -8.45
N TRP A 167 -10.30 -17.50 -7.69
CA TRP A 167 -10.68 -18.89 -7.49
C TRP A 167 -12.07 -19.03 -6.85
N ALA A 168 -12.32 -18.30 -5.76
CA ALA A 168 -13.61 -18.33 -5.06
C ALA A 168 -14.74 -17.74 -5.91
N GLY A 169 -14.47 -16.63 -6.61
CA GLY A 169 -15.40 -15.96 -7.52
C GLY A 169 -15.78 -16.83 -8.71
N ASP A 170 -14.81 -17.50 -9.33
CA ASP A 170 -15.07 -18.43 -10.44
C ASP A 170 -15.94 -19.62 -9.97
N ARG A 171 -15.67 -20.18 -8.79
CA ARG A 171 -16.52 -21.23 -8.20
C ARG A 171 -17.93 -20.74 -7.90
N LEU A 172 -18.07 -19.51 -7.40
CA LEU A 172 -19.36 -18.89 -7.14
C LEU A 172 -20.14 -18.70 -8.45
N ALA A 173 -19.50 -18.14 -9.48
CA ALA A 173 -20.09 -17.94 -10.79
C ALA A 173 -20.56 -19.28 -11.38
N LEU A 174 -19.75 -20.33 -11.22
CA LEU A 174 -20.08 -21.63 -11.74
C LEU A 174 -21.24 -22.29 -11.00
N ARG A 175 -21.32 -22.16 -9.67
CA ARG A 175 -22.40 -22.77 -8.87
C ARG A 175 -22.80 -21.83 -7.72
N PRO A 176 -23.70 -20.86 -7.97
CA PRO A 176 -24.09 -19.90 -6.94
C PRO A 176 -24.64 -20.61 -5.69
N SER A 177 -24.18 -20.20 -4.51
CA SER A 177 -24.66 -20.71 -3.22
C SER A 177 -24.20 -19.79 -2.10
N ALA A 178 -24.98 -19.72 -1.01
CA ALA A 178 -24.65 -18.89 0.16
C ALA A 178 -23.26 -19.21 0.73
N TRP A 179 -22.84 -20.48 0.77
CA TRP A 179 -21.51 -20.84 1.28
C TRP A 179 -20.36 -20.39 0.38
N ARG A 180 -20.53 -20.43 -0.95
CA ARG A 180 -19.49 -19.92 -1.85
C ARG A 180 -19.42 -18.40 -1.79
N ALA A 181 -20.56 -17.73 -1.61
CA ALA A 181 -20.60 -16.30 -1.32
C ALA A 181 -19.89 -16.00 0.00
N ALA A 182 -20.14 -16.80 1.03
CA ALA A 182 -19.48 -16.66 2.32
C ALA A 182 -17.95 -16.86 2.24
N ALA A 183 -17.50 -17.89 1.51
CA ALA A 183 -16.07 -18.12 1.27
C ALA A 183 -15.41 -16.97 0.50
N LEU A 184 -16.06 -16.47 -0.56
CA LEU A 184 -15.58 -15.29 -1.30
C LEU A 184 -15.55 -14.03 -0.40
N GLY A 185 -16.61 -13.81 0.39
CA GLY A 185 -16.70 -12.68 1.32
C GLY A 185 -15.61 -12.72 2.39
N ALA A 186 -15.29 -13.89 2.94
CA ALA A 186 -14.19 -14.06 3.88
C ALA A 186 -12.82 -13.75 3.24
N VAL A 187 -12.57 -14.20 2.02
CA VAL A 187 -11.31 -13.89 1.31
C VAL A 187 -11.23 -12.40 0.96
N LEU A 188 -12.33 -11.78 0.53
CA LEU A 188 -12.40 -10.34 0.29
C LEU A 188 -12.21 -9.53 1.59
N ALA A 189 -12.72 -10.01 2.73
CA ALA A 189 -12.49 -9.38 4.02
C ALA A 189 -11.00 -9.42 4.40
N LEU A 190 -10.34 -10.58 4.25
CA LEU A 190 -8.90 -10.73 4.50
C LEU A 190 -8.06 -9.84 3.58
N GLN A 191 -8.42 -9.75 2.30
CA GLN A 191 -7.77 -8.85 1.36
C GLN A 191 -7.97 -7.37 1.75
N PHE A 192 -9.16 -6.97 2.20
CA PHE A 192 -9.40 -5.61 2.68
C PHE A 192 -8.55 -5.31 3.91
N LEU A 193 -8.53 -6.22 4.88
CA LEU A 193 -7.75 -6.08 6.11
C LEU A 193 -6.24 -5.99 5.86
N ALA A 194 -5.73 -6.50 4.72
CA ALA A 194 -4.32 -6.37 4.33
C ALA A 194 -3.84 -4.91 4.14
N GLY A 195 -4.74 -3.93 4.14
CA GLY A 195 -4.40 -2.51 4.31
C GLY A 195 -4.15 -1.74 3.02
N HIS A 196 -4.79 -2.14 1.91
CA HIS A 196 -4.71 -1.38 0.67
C HIS A 196 -6.05 -1.32 -0.09
N ALA A 197 -6.91 -0.36 0.32
CA ALA A 197 -8.29 -0.23 -0.16
C ALA A 197 -8.41 -0.12 -1.69
N GLN A 198 -7.46 0.56 -2.34
CA GLN A 198 -7.49 0.76 -3.79
C GLN A 198 -7.39 -0.56 -4.57
N LEU A 199 -6.45 -1.45 -4.22
CA LEU A 199 -6.31 -2.75 -4.87
C LEU A 199 -7.45 -3.70 -4.50
N TRP A 200 -7.98 -3.60 -3.29
CA TRP A 200 -9.19 -4.32 -2.92
C TRP A 200 -10.36 -3.93 -3.84
N TYR A 201 -10.57 -2.62 -4.04
CA TYR A 201 -11.59 -2.09 -4.93
C TYR A 201 -11.40 -2.56 -6.39
N TYR A 202 -10.17 -2.51 -6.92
CA TYR A 202 -9.87 -3.05 -8.25
C TYR A 202 -10.11 -4.56 -8.34
N THR A 203 -9.82 -5.31 -7.28
CA THR A 203 -10.06 -6.75 -7.22
C THR A 203 -11.56 -7.07 -7.21
N VAL A 204 -12.39 -6.27 -6.53
CA VAL A 204 -13.85 -6.40 -6.55
C VAL A 204 -14.36 -6.24 -7.99
N TRP A 205 -13.92 -5.22 -8.72
CA TRP A 205 -14.30 -5.05 -10.13
C TRP A 205 -13.80 -6.17 -11.03
N LEU A 206 -12.59 -6.67 -10.79
CA LEU A 206 -12.03 -7.81 -11.52
C LEU A 206 -12.88 -9.07 -11.32
N VAL A 207 -13.30 -9.37 -10.08
CA VAL A 207 -14.15 -10.55 -9.82
C VAL A 207 -15.58 -10.36 -10.34
N VAL A 208 -16.14 -9.13 -10.28
CA VAL A 208 -17.41 -8.79 -10.95
C VAL A 208 -17.33 -9.11 -12.44
N ALA A 209 -16.29 -8.63 -13.12
CA ALA A 209 -16.09 -8.88 -14.55
C ALA A 209 -15.92 -10.37 -14.85
N CYS A 210 -15.20 -11.11 -14.00
CA CYS A 210 -15.03 -12.55 -14.14
C CYS A 210 -16.36 -13.33 -13.98
N VAL A 211 -17.17 -12.98 -12.97
CA VAL A 211 -18.47 -13.59 -12.71
C VAL A 211 -19.46 -13.31 -13.85
N LEU A 212 -19.51 -12.06 -14.33
CA LEU A 212 -20.30 -11.67 -15.50
C LEU A 212 -19.90 -12.45 -16.74
N TRP A 213 -18.59 -12.53 -17.01
CA TRP A 213 -18.07 -13.31 -18.14
C TRP A 213 -18.52 -14.76 -18.09
N ARG A 214 -18.37 -15.43 -16.94
CA ARG A 214 -18.79 -16.83 -16.76
C ARG A 214 -20.29 -17.02 -16.92
N ALA A 215 -21.09 -16.05 -16.50
CA ALA A 215 -22.53 -16.11 -16.68
C ALA A 215 -22.93 -15.95 -18.15
N VAL A 216 -22.28 -15.09 -18.92
CA VAL A 216 -22.54 -14.90 -20.36
C VAL A 216 -22.03 -16.09 -21.18
N ALA A 217 -20.85 -16.64 -20.84
CA ALA A 217 -20.23 -17.74 -21.56
C ALA A 217 -21.05 -19.06 -21.52
N ARG A 218 -22.04 -19.17 -20.62
CA ARG A 218 -22.93 -20.33 -20.47
C ARG A 218 -24.10 -20.38 -21.43
N GLY A 219 -24.29 -19.36 -22.27
CA GLY A 219 -25.29 -19.33 -23.33
C GLY A 219 -26.62 -18.65 -22.96
N ARG A 220 -27.53 -18.54 -23.93
CA ARG A 220 -28.74 -17.69 -23.87
C ARG A 220 -29.78 -18.08 -22.80
N GLY A 221 -29.62 -19.22 -22.12
CA GLY A 221 -30.53 -19.68 -21.05
C GLY A 221 -30.01 -19.48 -19.62
N SER A 222 -28.73 -19.12 -19.42
CA SER A 222 -28.18 -18.94 -18.08
C SER A 222 -28.50 -17.56 -17.53
N ARG A 223 -29.23 -17.52 -16.41
CA ARG A 223 -29.52 -16.27 -15.70
C ARG A 223 -28.28 -15.84 -14.88
N PRO A 224 -27.70 -14.64 -15.09
CA PRO A 224 -26.56 -14.17 -14.31
C PRO A 224 -26.95 -13.77 -12.88
N TRP A 225 -28.23 -13.44 -12.67
CA TRP A 225 -28.74 -12.81 -11.44
C TRP A 225 -28.46 -13.60 -10.15
N PRO A 226 -28.54 -14.94 -10.09
CA PRO A 226 -28.17 -15.67 -8.88
C PRO A 226 -26.68 -15.55 -8.53
N ALA A 227 -25.80 -15.54 -9.54
CA ALA A 227 -24.37 -15.35 -9.33
C ALA A 227 -24.06 -13.91 -8.90
N LEU A 228 -24.71 -12.92 -9.50
CA LEU A 228 -24.57 -11.51 -9.14
C LEU A 228 -25.13 -11.19 -7.76
N GLY A 229 -26.30 -11.72 -7.41
CA GLY A 229 -26.87 -11.58 -6.06
C GLY A 229 -25.99 -12.22 -5.01
N ALA A 230 -25.45 -13.41 -5.28
CA ALA A 230 -24.52 -14.07 -4.38
C ALA A 230 -23.17 -13.32 -4.28
N LEU A 231 -22.71 -12.68 -5.35
CA LEU A 231 -21.54 -11.81 -5.33
C LEU A 231 -21.78 -10.54 -4.51
N GLY A 232 -22.95 -9.90 -4.67
CA GLY A 232 -23.37 -8.78 -3.83
C GLY A 232 -23.41 -9.16 -2.35
N GLY A 233 -23.95 -10.34 -2.04
CA GLY A 233 -23.91 -10.90 -0.68
C GLY A 233 -22.49 -11.18 -0.18
N ALA A 234 -21.57 -11.61 -1.05
CA ALA A 234 -20.16 -11.80 -0.68
C ALA A 234 -19.46 -10.48 -0.37
N VAL A 235 -19.66 -9.44 -1.18
CA VAL A 235 -19.09 -8.10 -0.94
C VAL A 235 -19.68 -7.49 0.32
N LEU A 236 -20.99 -7.59 0.53
CA LEU A 236 -21.63 -7.13 1.77
C LEU A 236 -21.06 -7.87 2.99
N LEU A 237 -20.95 -9.20 2.93
CA LEU A 237 -20.35 -9.96 4.02
C LEU A 237 -18.89 -9.54 4.25
N ALA A 238 -18.12 -9.25 3.19
CA ALA A 238 -16.75 -8.79 3.34
C ALA A 238 -16.66 -7.48 4.13
N VAL A 239 -17.54 -6.52 3.84
CA VAL A 239 -17.67 -5.25 4.58
C VAL A 239 -18.09 -5.49 6.02
N LEU A 240 -19.04 -6.40 6.26
CA LEU A 240 -19.50 -6.73 7.62
C LEU A 240 -18.38 -7.40 8.44
N LEU A 241 -17.66 -8.37 7.87
CA LEU A 241 -16.55 -9.07 8.53
C LEU A 241 -15.39 -8.11 8.85
N SER A 242 -15.16 -7.10 8.01
CA SER A 242 -14.09 -6.10 8.19
C SER A 242 -14.57 -4.76 8.77
N ALA A 243 -15.81 -4.66 9.26
CA ALA A 243 -16.44 -3.44 9.75
C ALA A 243 -15.61 -2.69 10.82
N ALA A 244 -14.91 -3.42 11.69
CA ALA A 244 -13.99 -2.87 12.70
C ALA A 244 -12.86 -2.01 12.10
N GLN A 245 -12.43 -2.31 10.86
CA GLN A 245 -11.47 -1.52 10.09
C GLN A 245 -12.20 -0.57 9.13
N PHE A 246 -13.25 -1.06 8.45
CA PHE A 246 -13.93 -0.37 7.37
C PHE A 246 -14.58 0.94 7.85
N LEU A 247 -15.31 0.91 8.97
CA LEU A 247 -16.03 2.09 9.46
C LEU A 247 -15.09 3.23 9.92
N PRO A 248 -14.03 2.98 10.72
CA PRO A 248 -13.05 4.02 11.03
C PRO A 248 -12.36 4.58 9.80
N THR A 249 -11.97 3.73 8.85
CA THR A 249 -11.35 4.18 7.59
C THR A 249 -12.32 5.04 6.75
N ALA A 250 -13.62 4.69 6.72
CA ALA A 250 -14.63 5.49 6.04
C ALA A 250 -14.85 6.86 6.72
N GLU A 251 -14.85 6.91 8.06
CA GLU A 251 -14.89 8.15 8.83
C GLU A 251 -13.66 9.01 8.52
N LEU A 252 -12.45 8.45 8.56
CA LEU A 252 -11.23 9.17 8.22
C LEU A 252 -11.27 9.68 6.78
N ALA A 253 -11.71 8.86 5.81
CA ALA A 253 -11.83 9.30 4.43
C ALA A 253 -12.75 10.53 4.30
N ARG A 254 -13.87 10.55 5.04
CA ARG A 254 -14.81 11.68 5.08
C ARG A 254 -14.23 12.92 5.77
N GLU A 255 -13.48 12.75 6.86
CA GLU A 255 -12.86 13.85 7.60
C GLU A 255 -11.50 14.29 7.03
N SER A 256 -11.03 13.62 5.97
CA SER A 256 -9.70 13.83 5.40
C SER A 256 -9.64 14.98 4.38
N GLN A 257 -8.42 15.30 3.94
CA GLN A 257 -8.18 16.15 2.77
C GLN A 257 -8.79 15.60 1.46
N ARG A 258 -9.34 14.37 1.48
CA ARG A 258 -9.98 13.70 0.34
C ARG A 258 -11.51 13.57 0.47
N GLN A 259 -12.17 14.38 1.30
CA GLN A 259 -13.63 14.34 1.51
C GLN A 259 -14.43 14.40 0.19
N GLY A 260 -13.99 15.19 -0.78
CA GLY A 260 -14.62 15.34 -2.11
C GLY A 260 -14.07 14.41 -3.20
N GLY A 261 -13.20 13.45 -2.84
CA GLY A 261 -12.35 12.73 -3.79
C GLY A 261 -10.95 13.34 -3.88
N ALA A 262 -10.11 12.74 -4.72
CA ALA A 262 -8.80 13.28 -5.04
C ALA A 262 -8.93 14.41 -6.08
N ASP A 263 -8.13 15.47 -5.94
CA ASP A 263 -7.94 16.44 -7.03
C ASP A 263 -7.50 15.71 -8.32
N TYR A 264 -7.98 16.17 -9.48
CA TYR A 264 -7.75 15.45 -10.73
C TYR A 264 -6.27 15.40 -11.11
N GLU A 265 -5.52 16.49 -11.01
CA GLU A 265 -4.10 16.51 -11.35
C GLU A 265 -3.31 15.60 -10.41
N PHE A 266 -3.59 15.68 -9.11
CA PHE A 266 -3.02 14.76 -8.13
C PHE A 266 -3.37 13.30 -8.43
N ALA A 267 -4.64 13.01 -8.74
CA ALA A 267 -5.10 11.66 -9.06
C ALA A 267 -4.42 11.10 -10.31
N MET A 268 -4.12 11.95 -11.29
CA MET A 268 -3.46 11.58 -12.54
C MET A 268 -1.94 11.42 -12.41
N THR A 269 -1.36 11.72 -11.24
CA THR A 269 0.05 11.37 -10.93
C THR A 269 0.26 9.88 -11.18
N TYR A 270 1.40 9.52 -11.80
CA TYR A 270 1.71 8.15 -12.21
C TYR A 270 0.71 7.56 -13.23
N SER A 271 0.19 8.39 -14.13
CA SER A 271 -0.46 7.89 -15.35
C SER A 271 0.56 7.14 -16.22
N PHE A 272 0.21 5.94 -16.68
CA PHE A 272 1.09 5.13 -17.52
C PHE A 272 1.26 5.79 -18.89
N TRP A 273 2.49 5.86 -19.41
CA TRP A 273 2.74 6.46 -20.72
C TRP A 273 2.82 5.40 -21.82
N PRO A 274 2.28 5.64 -23.03
CA PRO A 274 2.25 4.63 -24.10
C PRO A 274 3.62 4.04 -24.46
N TRP A 275 4.69 4.85 -24.47
CA TRP A 275 6.04 4.35 -24.76
C TRP A 275 6.61 3.43 -23.68
N ARG A 276 6.05 3.43 -22.46
CA ARG A 276 6.45 2.50 -21.38
C ARG A 276 6.08 1.05 -21.73
N LEU A 277 5.23 0.81 -22.73
CA LEU A 277 4.97 -0.54 -23.25
C LEU A 277 6.24 -1.27 -23.71
N ILE A 278 7.30 -0.53 -24.09
CA ILE A 278 8.59 -1.16 -24.43
C ILE A 278 9.19 -1.92 -23.24
N THR A 279 8.90 -1.49 -22.00
CA THR A 279 9.40 -2.12 -20.78
C THR A 279 8.76 -3.48 -20.49
N LEU A 280 7.70 -3.84 -21.23
CA LEU A 280 7.17 -5.21 -21.18
C LEU A 280 8.16 -6.22 -21.76
N VAL A 281 9.02 -5.82 -22.70
CA VAL A 281 10.03 -6.71 -23.32
C VAL A 281 11.45 -6.31 -22.89
N LEU A 282 11.68 -5.01 -22.73
CA LEU A 282 12.97 -4.41 -22.34
C LEU A 282 12.82 -3.74 -20.94
N PRO A 283 12.72 -4.51 -19.84
CA PRO A 283 12.36 -3.97 -18.52
C PRO A 283 13.22 -2.80 -18.06
N ASP A 284 14.52 -2.86 -18.28
CA ASP A 284 15.48 -1.83 -17.86
C ASP A 284 15.80 -0.82 -18.96
N PHE A 285 14.93 -0.67 -19.97
CA PHE A 285 15.14 0.29 -21.07
C PHE A 285 15.34 1.73 -20.56
N PHE A 286 14.63 2.11 -19.50
CA PHE A 286 14.79 3.41 -18.83
C PHE A 286 15.68 3.33 -17.58
N GLY A 287 16.50 2.29 -17.47
CA GLY A 287 17.34 1.98 -16.30
C GLY A 287 16.60 1.29 -15.16
N ASN A 288 17.33 1.05 -14.07
CA ASN A 288 16.87 0.35 -12.88
C ASN A 288 17.38 1.05 -11.61
N PRO A 289 16.52 1.37 -10.62
CA PRO A 289 16.95 2.09 -9.42
C PRO A 289 17.92 1.28 -8.57
N GLY A 290 17.88 -0.06 -8.65
CA GLY A 290 18.85 -0.94 -8.01
C GLY A 290 20.24 -0.91 -8.65
N GLN A 291 20.36 -0.35 -9.86
CA GLN A 291 21.62 -0.13 -10.58
C GLN A 291 22.07 1.35 -10.54
N GLY A 292 21.23 2.24 -10.00
CA GLY A 292 21.49 3.66 -9.91
C GLY A 292 21.49 4.42 -11.24
N ASP A 293 20.82 3.88 -12.26
CA ASP A 293 20.76 4.46 -13.61
C ASP A 293 19.32 4.67 -14.13
N TYR A 294 18.32 4.69 -13.25
CA TYR A 294 16.92 4.89 -13.65
C TYR A 294 16.62 6.34 -13.97
N TRP A 295 16.05 6.62 -15.14
CA TRP A 295 15.71 7.98 -15.57
C TRP A 295 14.28 8.08 -16.11
N GLY A 296 13.42 7.13 -15.72
CA GLY A 296 12.00 7.17 -16.07
C GLY A 296 11.22 8.27 -15.32
N TYR A 297 10.05 8.61 -15.86
CA TYR A 297 9.20 9.70 -15.39
C TYR A 297 8.49 9.45 -14.05
N ALA A 298 8.26 8.19 -13.68
CA ALA A 298 7.45 7.80 -12.54
C ALA A 298 8.30 7.10 -11.47
N ASN A 299 7.73 6.83 -10.30
CA ASN A 299 8.35 5.87 -9.39
C ASN A 299 8.46 4.52 -10.11
N TYR A 300 9.65 3.91 -10.10
CA TYR A 300 9.90 2.68 -10.87
C TYR A 300 8.82 1.61 -10.66
N TRP A 301 8.40 1.41 -9.40
CA TRP A 301 7.41 0.39 -9.06
C TRP A 301 5.99 0.70 -9.53
N GLU A 302 5.61 1.97 -9.78
CA GLU A 302 4.26 2.29 -10.23
C GLU A 302 4.01 1.74 -11.65
N ASP A 303 5.02 1.81 -12.51
CA ASP A 303 4.92 1.42 -13.92
C ASP A 303 5.54 0.05 -14.24
N ALA A 304 6.19 -0.61 -13.27
CA ALA A 304 6.82 -1.90 -13.48
C ALA A 304 5.79 -2.98 -13.85
N ALA A 305 5.87 -3.48 -15.08
CA ALA A 305 4.90 -4.44 -15.64
C ALA A 305 5.55 -5.61 -16.39
N TYR A 306 6.86 -5.81 -16.28
CA TYR A 306 7.53 -6.96 -16.89
C TYR A 306 7.00 -8.29 -16.32
N ALA A 307 6.66 -9.25 -17.18
CA ALA A 307 6.09 -10.54 -16.75
C ALA A 307 6.97 -11.75 -17.13
N GLY A 308 8.17 -11.51 -17.69
CA GLY A 308 9.04 -12.54 -18.25
C GLY A 308 8.79 -12.78 -19.75
N LEU A 309 9.83 -12.98 -20.54
CA LEU A 309 9.75 -13.17 -22.00
C LEU A 309 8.95 -14.43 -22.37
N LEU A 310 9.14 -15.54 -21.64
CA LEU A 310 8.42 -16.78 -21.91
C LEU A 310 6.90 -16.64 -21.62
N PRO A 311 6.46 -16.14 -20.45
CA PRO A 311 5.05 -15.82 -20.20
C PRO A 311 4.43 -14.89 -21.25
N LEU A 312 5.14 -13.82 -21.65
CA LEU A 312 4.66 -12.88 -22.66
C LEU A 312 4.48 -13.53 -24.04
N PHE A 313 5.49 -14.29 -24.49
CA PHE A 313 5.41 -15.04 -25.74
C PHE A 313 4.23 -16.01 -25.72
N LEU A 314 4.07 -16.76 -24.63
CA LEU A 314 2.98 -17.74 -24.51
C LEU A 314 1.61 -17.08 -24.39
N ALA A 315 1.51 -15.91 -23.75
CA ALA A 315 0.27 -15.15 -23.72
C ALA A 315 -0.13 -14.67 -25.12
N ALA A 316 0.81 -14.16 -25.92
CA ALA A 316 0.59 -13.80 -27.32
C ALA A 316 0.22 -15.04 -28.16
N TYR A 317 0.89 -16.17 -27.93
CA TYR A 317 0.59 -17.44 -28.59
C TYR A 317 -0.84 -17.93 -28.26
N ALA A 318 -1.28 -17.81 -27.01
CA ALA A 318 -2.66 -18.13 -26.60
C ALA A 318 -3.67 -17.25 -27.35
N GLY A 319 -3.40 -15.95 -27.49
CA GLY A 319 -4.21 -15.02 -28.28
C GLY A 319 -4.31 -15.41 -29.75
N TRP A 320 -3.19 -15.77 -30.36
CA TRP A 320 -3.16 -16.26 -31.74
C TRP A 320 -3.94 -17.57 -31.93
N ARG A 321 -3.76 -18.55 -31.02
CA ARG A 321 -4.51 -19.81 -31.04
C ARG A 321 -6.01 -19.58 -30.86
N TRP A 322 -6.40 -18.68 -29.96
CA TRP A 322 -7.79 -18.28 -29.78
C TRP A 322 -8.37 -17.68 -31.07
N ALA A 323 -7.70 -16.70 -31.69
CA ALA A 323 -8.15 -16.08 -32.92
C ALA A 323 -8.36 -17.10 -34.06
N ARG A 324 -7.47 -18.09 -34.18
CA ARG A 324 -7.64 -19.18 -35.15
C ARG A 324 -8.79 -20.12 -34.79
N SER A 325 -8.97 -20.44 -33.52
CA SER A 325 -10.05 -21.32 -33.06
C SER A 325 -11.44 -20.73 -33.33
N ARG A 326 -11.56 -19.40 -33.53
CA ARG A 326 -12.81 -18.75 -33.92
C ARG A 326 -13.33 -19.22 -35.29
N ARG A 327 -12.45 -19.69 -36.17
CA ARG A 327 -12.81 -20.25 -37.50
C ARG A 327 -13.32 -21.69 -37.41
N ALA A 328 -13.04 -22.38 -36.30
CA ALA A 328 -13.54 -23.73 -36.06
C ALA A 328 -14.91 -23.69 -35.37
N PRO A 329 -15.74 -24.74 -35.55
CA PRO A 329 -16.97 -24.92 -34.79
C PRO A 329 -16.71 -24.84 -33.27
N PRO A 330 -17.64 -24.31 -32.46
CA PRO A 330 -17.46 -24.18 -31.01
C PRO A 330 -17.02 -25.48 -30.31
N GLU A 331 -17.54 -26.63 -30.76
CA GLU A 331 -17.25 -27.96 -30.22
C GLU A 331 -15.80 -28.41 -30.46
N ALA A 332 -15.17 -27.95 -31.54
CA ALA A 332 -13.79 -28.26 -31.90
C ALA A 332 -12.77 -27.35 -31.18
N ARG A 333 -13.24 -26.37 -30.39
CA ARG A 333 -12.35 -25.44 -29.70
C ARG A 333 -11.72 -26.13 -28.48
N PRO A 334 -10.39 -26.02 -28.28
CA PRO A 334 -9.75 -26.52 -27.07
C PRO A 334 -10.42 -25.94 -25.82
N ALA A 335 -10.81 -26.81 -24.88
CA ALA A 335 -11.32 -26.38 -23.56
C ALA A 335 -10.34 -25.45 -22.83
N ALA A 336 -9.04 -25.57 -23.15
CA ALA A 336 -8.01 -24.66 -22.68
C ALA A 336 -8.31 -23.18 -22.99
N LEU A 337 -8.99 -22.88 -24.10
CA LEU A 337 -9.25 -21.53 -24.58
C LEU A 337 -10.54 -20.90 -24.04
N GLU A 338 -11.31 -21.60 -23.20
CA GLU A 338 -12.60 -21.13 -22.68
C GLU A 338 -12.48 -19.72 -22.04
N MET A 339 -11.45 -19.54 -21.22
CA MET A 339 -11.20 -18.30 -20.49
C MET A 339 -10.27 -17.33 -21.22
N ALA A 340 -9.66 -17.73 -22.33
CA ALA A 340 -8.72 -16.89 -23.07
C ALA A 340 -9.34 -15.54 -23.50
N PRO A 341 -10.56 -15.45 -24.07
CA PRO A 341 -11.11 -14.16 -24.46
C PRO A 341 -11.32 -13.17 -23.31
N PHE A 342 -11.69 -13.63 -22.10
CA PHE A 342 -11.78 -12.76 -20.92
C PHE A 342 -10.43 -12.12 -20.61
N PHE A 343 -9.37 -12.91 -20.48
CA PHE A 343 -8.05 -12.39 -20.13
C PHE A 343 -7.44 -11.59 -21.29
N LEU A 344 -7.70 -11.96 -22.54
CA LEU A 344 -7.29 -11.18 -23.72
C LEU A 344 -7.98 -9.82 -23.77
N ALA A 345 -9.22 -9.69 -23.30
CA ALA A 345 -9.91 -8.40 -23.16
C ALA A 345 -9.40 -7.61 -21.95
N LEU A 346 -9.04 -8.29 -20.85
CA LEU A 346 -8.54 -7.66 -19.63
C LEU A 346 -7.19 -6.95 -19.85
N VAL A 347 -6.32 -7.47 -20.72
CA VAL A 347 -5.02 -6.84 -21.06
C VAL A 347 -5.20 -5.40 -21.59
N PRO A 348 -5.88 -5.15 -22.72
CA PRO A 348 -6.05 -3.80 -23.24
C PRO A 348 -6.91 -2.93 -22.33
N VAL A 349 -7.94 -3.47 -21.65
CA VAL A 349 -8.74 -2.69 -20.68
C VAL A 349 -7.86 -2.18 -19.54
N SER A 350 -7.00 -3.03 -18.99
CA SER A 350 -6.08 -2.65 -17.90
C SER A 350 -5.11 -1.57 -18.37
N PHE A 351 -4.54 -1.70 -19.58
CA PHE A 351 -3.65 -0.68 -20.14
C PHE A 351 -4.37 0.65 -20.42
N LEU A 352 -5.53 0.61 -21.09
CA LEU A 352 -6.28 1.82 -21.43
C LEU A 352 -6.67 2.60 -20.17
N LEU A 353 -7.07 1.91 -19.10
CA LEU A 353 -7.33 2.57 -17.84
C LEU A 353 -6.03 3.03 -17.15
N ALA A 354 -4.96 2.25 -17.23
CA ALA A 354 -3.66 2.62 -16.66
C ALA A 354 -3.05 3.87 -17.30
N LEU A 355 -3.40 4.17 -18.56
CA LEU A 355 -2.95 5.38 -19.26
C LEU A 355 -3.40 6.68 -18.56
N GLY A 356 -4.44 6.66 -17.73
CA GLY A 356 -4.87 7.83 -16.96
C GLY A 356 -5.12 9.04 -17.85
N LYS A 357 -4.45 10.16 -17.58
CA LYS A 357 -4.56 11.39 -18.40
C LYS A 357 -4.15 11.21 -19.87
N ASN A 358 -3.38 10.17 -20.18
CA ASN A 358 -2.97 9.84 -21.55
C ASN A 358 -4.08 9.10 -22.34
N PHE A 359 -5.23 8.81 -21.72
CA PHE A 359 -6.39 8.19 -22.37
C PHE A 359 -7.62 9.11 -22.30
N PRO A 360 -8.15 9.60 -23.44
CA PRO A 360 -9.23 10.59 -23.46
C PRO A 360 -10.53 10.21 -22.73
N LEU A 361 -10.80 8.91 -22.53
CA LEU A 361 -12.01 8.46 -21.83
C LEU A 361 -11.78 8.21 -20.33
N TYR A 362 -10.55 8.24 -19.83
CA TYR A 362 -10.28 8.08 -18.40
C TYR A 362 -10.98 9.14 -17.52
N PRO A 363 -11.04 10.43 -17.90
CA PRO A 363 -11.78 11.43 -17.12
C PRO A 363 -13.25 11.06 -16.89
N LEU A 364 -13.88 10.38 -17.86
CA LEU A 364 -15.25 9.89 -17.71
C LEU A 364 -15.33 8.78 -16.66
N VAL A 365 -14.36 7.86 -16.67
CA VAL A 365 -14.28 6.79 -15.67
C VAL A 365 -14.07 7.39 -14.28
N PHE A 366 -13.12 8.32 -14.15
CA PHE A 366 -12.80 9.01 -12.91
C PHE A 366 -14.01 9.74 -12.30
N ARG A 367 -14.77 10.44 -13.15
CA ARG A 367 -15.92 11.26 -12.72
C ARG A 367 -17.18 10.43 -12.46
N TRP A 368 -17.45 9.41 -13.26
CA TRP A 368 -18.77 8.75 -13.27
C TRP A 368 -18.80 7.35 -12.68
N VAL A 369 -17.65 6.65 -12.59
CA VAL A 369 -17.64 5.32 -11.96
C VAL A 369 -17.48 5.49 -10.45
N PRO A 370 -18.48 5.08 -9.64
CA PRO A 370 -18.47 5.34 -8.20
C PRO A 370 -17.22 4.77 -7.52
N GLY A 371 -16.47 5.61 -6.83
CA GLY A 371 -15.25 5.23 -6.12
C GLY A 371 -13.94 5.49 -6.87
N PHE A 372 -13.94 5.57 -8.21
CA PHE A 372 -12.69 5.84 -8.96
C PHE A 372 -12.09 7.21 -8.64
N GLY A 373 -12.94 8.22 -8.43
CA GLY A 373 -12.54 9.59 -8.05
C GLY A 373 -11.76 9.71 -6.74
N PHE A 374 -11.74 8.67 -5.89
CA PHE A 374 -11.01 8.69 -4.60
C PHE A 374 -9.53 8.30 -4.72
N PHE A 375 -9.11 7.75 -5.85
CA PHE A 375 -7.82 7.08 -5.96
C PHE A 375 -6.87 7.77 -6.95
N GLN A 376 -5.58 7.80 -6.60
CA GLN A 376 -4.49 8.27 -7.44
C GLN A 376 -3.78 7.11 -8.15
N ALA A 377 -2.84 7.42 -9.06
CA ALA A 377 -1.97 6.44 -9.73
C ALA A 377 -2.73 5.45 -10.63
N PRO A 378 -3.17 5.90 -11.82
CA PRO A 378 -3.86 5.06 -12.79
C PRO A 378 -3.05 3.81 -13.17
N SER A 379 -1.71 3.90 -13.22
CA SER A 379 -0.81 2.76 -13.51
C SER A 379 -1.05 1.52 -12.63
N ARG A 380 -1.60 1.69 -11.42
CA ARG A 380 -1.96 0.56 -10.53
C ARG A 380 -3.02 -0.36 -11.13
N LEU A 381 -3.81 0.08 -12.11
CA LEU A 381 -4.77 -0.77 -12.86
C LEU A 381 -4.08 -1.85 -13.70
N LEU A 382 -2.75 -1.80 -13.87
CA LEU A 382 -1.93 -2.88 -14.42
C LEU A 382 -1.97 -4.18 -13.58
N CYS A 383 -2.57 -4.18 -12.39
CA CYS A 383 -2.87 -5.43 -11.66
C CYS A 383 -3.69 -6.41 -12.50
N GLY A 384 -4.66 -5.91 -13.27
CA GLY A 384 -5.47 -6.73 -14.18
C GLY A 384 -4.63 -7.33 -15.30
N TYR A 385 -3.69 -6.56 -15.85
CA TYR A 385 -2.70 -7.04 -16.82
C TYR A 385 -1.82 -8.15 -16.23
N ALA A 386 -1.30 -7.96 -15.02
CA ALA A 386 -0.42 -8.94 -14.37
C ALA A 386 -1.13 -10.29 -14.17
N VAL A 387 -2.40 -10.27 -13.75
CA VAL A 387 -3.25 -11.47 -13.67
C VAL A 387 -3.45 -12.07 -15.07
N ALA A 388 -3.85 -11.26 -16.05
CA ALA A 388 -4.20 -11.72 -17.38
C ALA A 388 -3.03 -12.41 -18.10
N VAL A 389 -1.85 -11.79 -18.11
CA VAL A 389 -0.66 -12.34 -18.77
C VAL A 389 -0.18 -13.60 -18.06
N ALA A 390 -0.19 -13.64 -16.73
CA ALA A 390 0.16 -14.84 -15.99
C ALA A 390 -0.74 -16.02 -16.37
N VAL A 391 -2.06 -15.82 -16.41
CA VAL A 391 -3.00 -16.89 -16.79
C VAL A 391 -2.85 -17.25 -18.27
N LEU A 392 -2.80 -16.26 -19.17
CA LEU A 392 -2.63 -16.49 -20.62
C LEU A 392 -1.33 -17.22 -20.95
N GLY A 393 -0.24 -16.94 -20.23
CA GLY A 393 1.02 -17.68 -20.37
C GLY A 393 0.85 -19.18 -20.08
N GLY A 394 0.10 -19.52 -19.03
CA GLY A 394 -0.27 -20.91 -18.73
C GLY A 394 -1.21 -21.52 -19.77
N ILE A 395 -2.17 -20.76 -20.31
CA ILE A 395 -3.00 -21.20 -21.43
C ILE A 395 -2.13 -21.50 -22.66
N GLY A 396 -1.19 -20.61 -22.98
CA GLY A 396 -0.28 -20.74 -24.11
C GLY A 396 0.62 -21.96 -24.00
N TRP A 397 1.12 -22.23 -22.78
CA TRP A 397 1.91 -23.43 -22.48
C TRP A 397 1.17 -24.72 -22.86
N ASP A 398 -0.08 -24.87 -22.41
CA ASP A 398 -0.87 -26.09 -22.67
C ASP A 398 -1.24 -26.27 -24.15
N LEU A 399 -1.25 -25.18 -24.91
CA LEU A 399 -1.52 -25.19 -26.35
C LEU A 399 -0.26 -25.40 -27.20
N LEU A 400 0.93 -25.38 -26.60
CA LEU A 400 2.20 -25.42 -27.30
C LEU A 400 2.45 -26.83 -27.87
N GLY A 401 2.41 -26.93 -29.19
CA GLY A 401 2.66 -28.15 -29.96
C GLY A 401 3.56 -27.89 -31.17
N PRO A 402 4.15 -28.95 -31.76
CA PRO A 402 4.92 -28.83 -33.00
C PRO A 402 4.10 -28.14 -34.08
N SER A 403 4.68 -27.15 -34.76
CA SER A 403 4.01 -26.42 -35.83
C SER A 403 5.04 -25.76 -36.74
N PRO A 404 4.94 -25.93 -38.08
CA PRO A 404 5.86 -25.28 -39.01
C PRO A 404 5.95 -23.75 -38.84
N ARG A 405 4.85 -23.13 -38.39
CA ARG A 405 4.82 -21.70 -38.08
C ARG A 405 5.55 -21.37 -36.78
N LEU A 406 5.40 -22.21 -35.74
CA LEU A 406 6.13 -22.04 -34.48
C LEU A 406 7.63 -22.17 -34.72
N GLY A 407 8.08 -23.19 -35.46
CA GLY A 407 9.49 -23.35 -35.83
C GLY A 407 10.03 -22.16 -36.64
N ARG A 408 9.24 -21.59 -37.56
CA ARG A 408 9.60 -20.36 -38.27
C ARG A 408 9.74 -19.16 -37.33
N VAL A 409 8.76 -18.93 -36.45
CA VAL A 409 8.80 -17.83 -35.47
C VAL A 409 9.97 -17.99 -34.51
N ALA A 410 10.24 -19.21 -34.05
CA ALA A 410 11.36 -19.51 -33.16
C ALA A 410 12.72 -19.19 -33.81
N ARG A 411 12.92 -19.58 -35.08
CA ARG A 411 14.14 -19.22 -35.83
C ARG A 411 14.26 -17.72 -36.07
N LEU A 412 13.16 -17.06 -36.43
CA LEU A 412 13.14 -15.59 -36.58
C LEU A 412 13.45 -14.88 -35.26
N LEU A 413 12.98 -15.42 -34.13
CA LEU A 413 13.30 -14.92 -32.80
C LEU A 413 14.80 -15.05 -32.51
N CYS A 414 15.44 -16.19 -32.84
CA CYS A 414 16.89 -16.34 -32.71
C CYS A 414 17.66 -15.32 -33.56
N VAL A 415 17.28 -15.17 -34.84
CA VAL A 415 17.94 -14.22 -35.76
C VAL A 415 17.74 -12.78 -35.28
N GLY A 416 16.52 -12.41 -34.90
CA GLY A 416 16.20 -11.09 -34.37
C GLY A 416 16.93 -10.80 -33.05
N ALA A 417 17.07 -11.79 -32.17
CA ALA A 417 17.82 -11.69 -30.94
C ALA A 417 19.33 -11.46 -31.18
N LEU A 418 19.93 -12.20 -32.11
CA LEU A 418 21.33 -11.99 -32.51
C LEU A 418 21.52 -10.61 -33.15
N GLY A 419 20.58 -10.18 -34.00
CA GLY A 419 20.56 -8.84 -34.58
C GLY A 419 20.45 -7.75 -33.53
N ALA A 420 19.58 -7.91 -32.52
CA ALA A 420 19.44 -7.00 -31.39
C ALA A 420 20.73 -6.90 -30.56
N MET A 421 21.39 -8.03 -30.30
CA MET A 421 22.68 -8.06 -29.60
C MET A 421 23.77 -7.34 -30.40
N ALA A 422 23.88 -7.62 -31.70
CA ALA A 422 24.84 -6.96 -32.59
C ALA A 422 24.57 -5.45 -32.68
N ALA A 423 23.30 -5.04 -32.82
CA ALA A 423 22.88 -3.65 -32.84
C ALA A 423 23.18 -2.95 -31.52
N ALA A 424 22.97 -3.61 -30.38
CA ALA A 424 23.30 -3.07 -29.07
C ALA A 424 24.82 -2.84 -28.91
N LEU A 425 25.65 -3.79 -29.35
CA LEU A 425 27.11 -3.65 -29.34
C LEU A 425 27.58 -2.52 -30.28
N ALA A 426 27.02 -2.46 -31.49
CA ALA A 426 27.33 -1.39 -32.45
C ALA A 426 26.91 -0.02 -31.92
N ALA A 427 25.69 0.11 -31.39
CA ALA A 427 25.18 1.36 -30.82
C ALA A 427 26.04 1.84 -29.64
N ARG A 428 26.56 0.93 -28.82
CA ARG A 428 27.46 1.29 -27.70
C ARG A 428 28.73 2.00 -28.16
N VAL A 429 29.23 1.68 -29.35
CA VAL A 429 30.44 2.29 -29.94
C VAL A 429 30.10 3.48 -30.82
N ALA A 430 29.11 3.33 -31.70
CA ALA A 430 28.78 4.30 -32.74
C ALA A 430 27.87 5.45 -32.25
N LEU A 431 27.13 5.25 -31.15
CA LEU A 431 26.18 6.22 -30.61
C LEU A 431 26.44 6.52 -29.12
N PRO A 432 27.62 7.06 -28.74
CA PRO A 432 27.96 7.32 -27.34
C PRO A 432 27.03 8.33 -26.66
N GLN A 433 26.34 9.18 -27.42
CA GLN A 433 25.34 10.14 -26.96
C GLN A 433 24.02 9.49 -26.51
N VAL A 434 23.75 8.25 -26.91
CA VAL A 434 22.54 7.52 -26.52
C VAL A 434 22.73 6.92 -25.13
N PRO A 435 21.74 7.03 -24.22
CA PRO A 435 21.83 6.41 -22.90
C PRO A 435 22.20 4.93 -22.98
N GLN A 436 23.24 4.53 -22.25
CA GLN A 436 23.75 3.15 -22.26
C GLN A 436 22.73 2.13 -21.73
N THR A 437 21.69 2.59 -21.01
CA THR A 437 20.54 1.79 -20.63
C THR A 437 19.83 1.15 -21.83
N PHE A 438 19.78 1.84 -22.98
CA PHE A 438 19.18 1.29 -24.20
C PHE A 438 19.96 0.10 -24.76
N SER A 439 21.27 0.25 -24.93
CA SER A 439 22.13 -0.81 -25.45
C SER A 439 22.18 -1.98 -24.47
N ARG A 440 22.30 -1.73 -23.16
CA ARG A 440 22.27 -2.78 -22.12
C ARG A 440 20.94 -3.55 -22.12
N ALA A 441 19.80 -2.85 -22.11
CA ALA A 441 18.49 -3.49 -22.10
C ALA A 441 18.24 -4.30 -23.37
N LEU A 442 18.60 -3.76 -24.54
CA LEU A 442 18.48 -4.45 -25.83
C LEU A 442 19.38 -5.69 -25.88
N PHE A 443 20.63 -5.57 -25.41
CA PHE A 443 21.56 -6.69 -25.34
C PHE A 443 21.03 -7.78 -24.41
N ALA A 444 20.69 -7.45 -23.16
CA ALA A 444 20.19 -8.40 -22.17
C ALA A 444 18.91 -9.12 -22.66
N SER A 445 17.97 -8.36 -23.22
CA SER A 445 16.73 -8.94 -23.76
C SER A 445 16.96 -9.74 -25.04
N GLY A 446 17.96 -9.37 -25.84
CA GLY A 446 18.45 -10.17 -26.96
C GLY A 446 19.00 -11.53 -26.50
N HIS A 447 19.79 -11.57 -25.41
CA HIS A 447 20.30 -12.83 -24.85
C HIS A 447 19.17 -13.74 -24.39
N LEU A 448 18.24 -13.19 -23.60
CA LEU A 448 17.07 -13.93 -23.13
C LEU A 448 16.18 -14.37 -24.30
N GLY A 449 16.02 -13.52 -25.32
CA GLY A 449 15.29 -13.81 -26.55
C GLY A 449 15.92 -14.93 -27.37
N LEU A 450 17.26 -15.00 -27.43
CA LEU A 450 17.98 -16.09 -28.08
C LEU A 450 17.75 -17.42 -27.34
N ILE A 451 17.87 -17.43 -26.01
CA ILE A 451 17.60 -18.63 -25.20
C ILE A 451 16.15 -19.09 -25.39
N LEU A 452 15.19 -18.16 -25.36
CA LEU A 452 13.78 -18.46 -25.64
C LEU A 452 13.60 -19.03 -27.06
N GLY A 453 14.21 -18.43 -28.08
CA GLY A 453 14.16 -18.90 -29.46
C GLY A 453 14.69 -20.33 -29.59
N LEU A 454 15.84 -20.63 -28.98
CA LEU A 454 16.44 -21.97 -28.96
C LEU A 454 15.54 -22.98 -28.22
N LEU A 455 14.94 -22.59 -27.09
CA LEU A 455 13.98 -23.43 -26.38
C LEU A 455 12.74 -23.74 -27.23
N LEU A 456 12.26 -22.78 -28.02
CA LEU A 456 11.12 -22.97 -28.93
C LEU A 456 11.48 -23.82 -30.15
N VAL A 457 12.69 -23.67 -30.70
CA VAL A 457 13.22 -24.56 -31.75
C VAL A 457 13.31 -25.99 -31.21
N TRP A 458 13.89 -26.18 -30.01
CA TRP A 458 13.94 -27.49 -29.36
C TRP A 458 12.53 -28.06 -29.19
N ARG A 459 11.56 -27.25 -28.73
CA ARG A 459 10.17 -27.70 -28.59
C ARG A 459 9.55 -28.19 -29.89
N ASP A 460 9.80 -27.47 -30.99
CA ASP A 460 9.23 -27.76 -32.31
C ASP A 460 9.81 -29.06 -32.90
N LEU A 461 11.09 -29.33 -32.64
CA LEU A 461 11.77 -30.54 -33.09
C LEU A 461 11.39 -31.80 -32.29
N LEU A 462 10.78 -31.65 -31.11
CA LEU A 462 10.42 -32.79 -30.25
C LEU A 462 9.16 -33.52 -30.76
N PRO A 463 9.26 -34.81 -31.16
CA PRO A 463 8.11 -35.59 -31.58
C PRO A 463 7.10 -35.80 -30.44
N GLU A 464 5.80 -35.88 -30.76
CA GLU A 464 4.75 -36.07 -29.75
C GLU A 464 4.90 -37.38 -28.95
N ALA A 465 5.56 -38.40 -29.50
CA ALA A 465 5.79 -39.69 -28.85
C ALA A 465 6.84 -39.63 -27.72
N GLN A 466 7.76 -38.65 -27.74
CA GLN A 466 8.90 -38.60 -26.81
C GLN A 466 8.53 -37.93 -25.47
N LYS A 467 7.95 -38.71 -24.55
CA LYS A 467 7.52 -38.22 -23.21
C LYS A 467 8.69 -37.70 -22.36
N ALA A 468 9.81 -38.40 -22.30
CA ALA A 468 10.95 -38.01 -21.46
C ALA A 468 11.58 -36.67 -21.90
N ALA A 469 11.79 -36.47 -23.19
CA ALA A 469 12.36 -35.25 -23.72
C ALA A 469 11.48 -34.01 -23.46
N ARG A 470 10.14 -34.16 -23.47
CA ARG A 470 9.21 -33.08 -23.09
C ARG A 470 9.28 -32.68 -21.62
N VAL A 471 9.63 -33.61 -20.73
CA VAL A 471 9.86 -33.31 -19.31
C VAL A 471 11.10 -32.43 -19.17
N TRP A 472 12.20 -32.81 -19.82
CA TRP A 472 13.44 -32.03 -19.82
C TRP A 472 13.25 -30.64 -20.42
N TRP A 473 12.54 -30.55 -21.55
CA TRP A 473 12.17 -29.26 -22.12
C TRP A 473 11.34 -28.41 -21.14
N SER A 474 10.36 -29.02 -20.47
CA SER A 474 9.53 -28.31 -19.48
C SER A 474 10.37 -27.79 -18.31
N ALA A 475 11.31 -28.60 -17.82
CA ALA A 475 12.23 -28.20 -16.76
C ALA A 475 13.14 -27.05 -17.20
N ALA A 476 13.72 -27.12 -18.40
CA ALA A 476 14.56 -26.07 -18.96
C ALA A 476 13.78 -24.76 -19.19
N ALA A 477 12.56 -24.83 -19.72
CA ALA A 477 11.72 -23.66 -19.94
C ALA A 477 11.24 -23.01 -18.63
N LEU A 478 10.96 -23.80 -17.59
CA LEU A 478 10.67 -23.27 -16.25
C LEU A 478 11.92 -22.68 -15.60
N ALA A 479 13.09 -23.32 -15.73
CA ALA A 479 14.34 -22.77 -15.24
C ALA A 479 14.68 -21.44 -15.92
N PHE A 480 14.47 -21.34 -17.24
CA PHE A 480 14.59 -20.09 -17.98
C PHE A 480 13.64 -19.02 -17.43
N ALA A 481 12.35 -19.32 -17.22
CA ALA A 481 11.41 -18.36 -16.64
C ALA A 481 11.82 -17.89 -15.23
N VAL A 482 12.36 -18.80 -14.40
CA VAL A 482 12.91 -18.44 -13.08
C VAL A 482 14.10 -17.51 -13.22
N VAL A 483 15.09 -17.86 -14.06
CA VAL A 483 16.29 -17.04 -14.27
C VAL A 483 15.92 -15.65 -14.80
N ASP A 484 15.08 -15.59 -15.83
CA ASP A 484 14.58 -14.35 -16.43
C ASP A 484 13.94 -13.42 -15.38
N LEU A 485 12.97 -13.94 -14.63
CA LEU A 485 12.26 -13.16 -13.61
C LEU A 485 13.15 -12.78 -12.42
N LEU A 486 14.06 -13.67 -11.97
CA LEU A 486 14.96 -13.38 -10.86
C LEU A 486 16.04 -12.36 -11.25
N VAL A 487 16.65 -12.49 -12.43
CA VAL A 487 17.68 -11.53 -12.90
C VAL A 487 17.09 -10.12 -12.96
N PHE A 488 15.87 -9.99 -13.50
CA PHE A 488 15.15 -8.72 -13.53
C PHE A 488 14.84 -8.17 -12.12
N SER A 489 14.42 -9.03 -11.20
CA SER A 489 13.84 -8.59 -9.92
C SER A 489 14.82 -8.48 -8.75
N LEU A 490 15.96 -9.16 -8.79
CA LEU A 490 16.95 -9.15 -7.70
C LEU A 490 17.47 -7.74 -7.34
N PRO A 491 17.73 -6.83 -8.30
CA PRO A 491 18.11 -5.45 -7.97
C PRO A 491 17.02 -4.65 -7.26
N LEU A 492 15.75 -5.11 -7.32
CA LEU A 492 14.58 -4.40 -6.79
C LEU A 492 14.33 -4.61 -5.30
N VAL A 493 15.28 -5.24 -4.58
CA VAL A 493 15.22 -5.51 -3.15
C VAL A 493 16.32 -4.73 -2.42
N PRO A 494 16.15 -3.41 -2.20
CA PRO A 494 17.11 -2.61 -1.45
C PRO A 494 17.06 -3.00 0.03
N THR A 495 18.21 -3.35 0.57
CA THR A 495 18.37 -3.83 1.94
C THR A 495 19.56 -3.18 2.62
N THR A 496 19.49 -2.99 3.93
CA THR A 496 20.55 -2.41 4.76
C THR A 496 20.67 -3.17 6.10
N ASP A 497 21.63 -2.78 6.91
CA ASP A 497 21.85 -3.30 8.26
C ASP A 497 20.71 -2.86 9.22
N PRO A 498 20.14 -3.77 10.02
CA PRO A 498 19.05 -3.47 10.94
C PRO A 498 19.37 -2.42 12.00
N ARG A 499 20.66 -2.16 12.30
CA ARG A 499 21.07 -1.10 13.23
C ARG A 499 20.54 0.27 12.82
N LEU A 500 20.28 0.50 11.54
CA LEU A 500 19.65 1.73 11.05
C LEU A 500 18.38 2.09 11.83
N TYR A 501 17.58 1.12 12.26
CA TYR A 501 16.31 1.37 12.95
C TYR A 501 16.43 1.69 14.44
N HIS A 502 17.59 1.38 15.04
CA HIS A 502 17.77 1.40 16.50
C HIS A 502 18.84 2.38 16.96
N LEU A 503 19.75 2.79 16.07
CA LEU A 503 20.81 3.72 16.40
C LEU A 503 20.23 5.10 16.79
N PRO A 504 20.65 5.70 17.91
CA PRO A 504 20.14 7.00 18.33
C PRO A 504 20.73 8.12 17.48
N THR A 505 19.91 9.12 17.17
CA THR A 505 20.35 10.34 16.49
C THR A 505 20.96 11.37 17.45
N GLU A 506 21.90 12.19 16.97
CA GLU A 506 22.46 13.34 17.67
C GLU A 506 21.38 14.39 17.94
N ALA A 507 20.61 14.76 16.90
CA ALA A 507 19.49 15.69 17.05
C ALA A 507 18.47 15.17 18.07
N GLY A 508 18.13 13.88 18.00
CA GLY A 508 17.20 13.26 18.94
C GLY A 508 17.73 13.20 20.38
N ARG A 509 19.03 12.93 20.58
CA ARG A 509 19.66 12.99 21.92
C ARG A 509 19.61 14.40 22.50
N TRP A 510 19.93 15.42 21.71
CA TRP A 510 19.89 16.81 22.18
C TRP A 510 18.46 17.24 22.54
N LEU A 511 17.48 16.96 21.67
CA LEU A 511 16.08 17.31 21.87
C LEU A 511 15.48 16.65 23.13
N ARG A 512 15.84 15.39 23.41
CA ARG A 512 15.43 14.69 24.65
C ARG A 512 16.00 15.30 25.94
N GLY A 513 16.94 16.23 25.84
CA GLY A 513 17.42 17.00 26.99
C GLY A 513 16.41 18.01 27.52
N ASP A 514 15.41 18.41 26.72
CA ASP A 514 14.30 19.25 27.17
C ASP A 514 13.22 18.38 27.83
N ALA A 515 12.93 18.67 29.10
CA ALA A 515 12.01 17.88 29.93
C ALA A 515 10.53 18.19 29.66
N ASP A 516 10.23 19.36 29.09
CA ASP A 516 8.85 19.73 28.80
C ASP A 516 8.33 19.00 27.54
N PRO A 517 7.03 18.70 27.47
CA PRO A 517 6.41 18.30 26.22
C PRO A 517 6.51 19.38 25.12
N PHE A 518 7.11 19.03 24.00
CA PHE A 518 7.17 19.88 22.80
C PHE A 518 6.88 19.09 21.52
N ARG A 519 6.68 19.82 20.42
CA ARG A 519 6.77 19.28 19.06
C ARG A 519 7.91 19.90 18.28
N ILE A 520 8.38 19.15 17.30
CA ILE A 520 9.28 19.62 16.26
C ILE A 520 8.55 19.81 14.92
N TYR A 521 9.16 20.56 14.01
CA TYR A 521 8.65 20.75 12.66
C TYR A 521 9.78 20.96 11.64
N THR A 522 9.52 20.58 10.38
CA THR A 522 10.34 20.89 9.21
C THR A 522 9.41 21.37 8.11
N PHE A 523 9.77 22.44 7.40
CA PHE A 523 8.93 23.00 6.35
C PHE A 523 8.79 22.05 5.15
N ALA A 524 7.63 22.08 4.50
CA ALA A 524 7.26 21.08 3.48
C ALA A 524 8.22 21.03 2.28
N GLY A 525 8.75 22.18 1.84
CA GLY A 525 9.76 22.25 0.78
C GLY A 525 11.05 21.52 1.16
N THR A 526 11.56 21.80 2.36
CA THR A 526 12.72 21.13 2.94
C THR A 526 12.49 19.63 3.14
N GLU A 527 11.32 19.24 3.65
CA GLU A 527 10.94 17.82 3.80
C GLU A 527 11.03 17.09 2.46
N TYR A 528 10.48 17.66 1.39
CA TYR A 528 10.52 17.07 0.06
C TYR A 528 11.95 16.95 -0.47
N ASP A 529 12.76 18.00 -0.32
CA ASP A 529 14.14 18.02 -0.82
C ASP A 529 15.04 17.03 -0.09
N LEU A 530 14.98 16.99 1.25
CA LEU A 530 15.70 16.00 2.05
C LEU A 530 15.26 14.59 1.66
N ARG A 531 13.96 14.32 1.61
CA ARG A 531 13.46 12.98 1.33
C ARG A 531 13.78 12.53 -0.10
N TYR A 532 13.39 13.29 -1.12
CA TYR A 532 13.36 12.81 -2.50
C TYR A 532 14.45 13.37 -3.42
N ARG A 533 15.14 14.45 -3.02
CA ARG A 533 16.30 14.96 -3.79
C ARG A 533 17.64 14.54 -3.20
N LYS A 534 17.70 14.24 -1.90
CA LYS A 534 18.92 13.82 -1.21
C LYS A 534 18.98 12.32 -0.90
N TYR A 535 18.08 11.81 -0.06
CA TYR A 535 18.27 10.47 0.53
C TYR A 535 17.55 9.33 -0.20
N LEU A 536 16.30 9.53 -0.63
CA LEU A 536 15.42 8.51 -1.21
C LEU A 536 14.99 8.94 -2.62
N ARG A 537 15.98 9.22 -3.48
CA ARG A 537 15.74 9.66 -4.85
C ARG A 537 15.10 8.56 -5.70
N PHE A 538 14.23 8.92 -6.63
CA PHE A 538 13.53 7.92 -7.44
C PHE A 538 14.40 7.24 -8.50
N ASP A 539 15.53 7.85 -8.90
CA ASP A 539 16.46 7.32 -9.90
C ASP A 539 17.43 6.26 -9.36
N THR A 540 17.58 6.16 -8.04
CA THR A 540 18.51 5.24 -7.39
C THR A 540 18.05 4.84 -5.99
N PHE A 541 18.29 3.59 -5.60
CA PHE A 541 18.15 3.22 -4.18
C PHE A 541 19.22 3.83 -3.28
N GLY A 542 20.24 4.47 -3.87
CA GLY A 542 21.29 5.16 -3.16
C GLY A 542 22.22 4.21 -2.42
N PRO A 543 23.20 4.77 -1.68
CA PRO A 543 24.04 3.98 -0.78
C PRO A 543 23.18 3.29 0.28
N ALA A 544 23.44 2.00 0.48
CA ALA A 544 22.76 1.20 1.51
C ALA A 544 23.53 1.17 2.84
N ASP A 545 24.59 1.97 2.97
CA ASP A 545 25.37 2.06 4.20
C ASP A 545 24.61 2.82 5.29
N VAL A 546 24.88 2.44 6.53
CA VAL A 546 24.15 2.95 7.68
C VAL A 546 24.45 4.43 7.92
N ASP A 547 25.68 4.89 7.66
CA ASP A 547 26.09 6.26 7.98
C ASP A 547 25.36 7.28 7.09
N PHE A 548 25.24 7.00 5.79
CA PHE A 548 24.44 7.82 4.87
C PHE A 548 22.96 7.87 5.30
N LEU A 549 22.39 6.72 5.64
CA LEU A 549 20.97 6.61 6.03
C LEU A 549 20.70 7.14 7.44
N LEU A 550 21.69 7.15 8.32
CA LEU A 550 21.61 7.86 9.60
C LEU A 550 21.48 9.36 9.37
N GLY A 551 22.14 9.91 8.35
CA GLY A 551 21.92 11.30 7.97
C GLY A 551 20.46 11.63 7.65
N LEU A 552 19.69 10.69 7.08
CA LEU A 552 18.24 10.84 6.93
C LEU A 552 17.52 10.76 8.28
N ARG A 553 17.91 9.85 9.17
CA ARG A 553 17.31 9.78 10.51
C ARG A 553 17.55 11.03 11.35
N GLU A 554 18.72 11.66 11.24
CA GLU A 554 19.07 12.91 11.92
C GLU A 554 18.13 14.08 11.58
N THR A 555 17.44 14.00 10.44
CA THR A 555 16.45 15.03 10.05
C THR A 555 15.17 14.98 10.88
N LEU A 556 14.86 13.84 11.51
CA LEU A 556 13.63 13.60 12.27
C LEU A 556 12.34 13.98 11.52
N LEU A 557 12.36 13.89 10.17
CA LEU A 557 11.18 14.12 9.34
C LEU A 557 9.96 13.32 9.84
N PRO A 558 8.72 13.74 9.52
CA PRO A 558 7.52 13.04 9.96
C PRO A 558 7.62 11.54 9.75
N ASN A 559 7.20 10.77 10.76
CA ASN A 559 7.36 9.32 10.96
C ASN A 559 8.74 8.85 11.44
N LEU A 560 9.84 9.51 11.08
CA LEU A 560 11.17 9.14 11.60
C LEU A 560 11.35 9.52 13.08
N ASN A 561 10.71 10.64 13.48
CA ASN A 561 10.66 11.13 14.86
C ASN A 561 10.10 10.10 15.86
N VAL A 562 9.21 9.20 15.41
CA VAL A 562 8.60 8.17 16.26
C VAL A 562 9.66 7.25 16.86
N MET A 563 10.73 6.97 16.12
CA MET A 563 11.83 6.11 16.58
C MET A 563 12.65 6.74 17.71
N GLU A 564 12.57 8.07 17.86
CA GLU A 564 13.26 8.80 18.93
C GLU A 564 12.33 9.16 20.09
N GLY A 565 11.02 8.86 19.98
CA GLY A 565 10.02 9.27 20.97
C GLY A 565 9.85 10.78 21.05
N ILE A 566 9.97 11.48 19.91
CA ILE A 566 9.80 12.95 19.82
C ILE A 566 8.55 13.24 19.00
N ALA A 567 7.68 14.13 19.47
CA ALA A 567 6.47 14.48 18.74
C ALA A 567 6.76 15.47 17.59
N HIS A 568 6.09 15.29 16.46
CA HIS A 568 6.27 16.11 15.25
C HIS A 568 4.92 16.69 14.81
N ALA A 569 4.89 17.98 14.44
CA ALA A 569 3.67 18.65 13.98
C ALA A 569 3.34 18.33 12.51
N GLY A 570 4.34 18.10 11.66
CA GLY A 570 4.12 17.49 10.33
C GLY A 570 3.57 16.05 10.42
N ASN A 571 2.93 15.60 9.34
CA ASN A 571 2.37 14.26 9.21
C ASN A 571 2.53 13.75 7.77
N PHE A 572 3.10 12.56 7.62
CA PHE A 572 3.34 11.92 6.32
C PHE A 572 2.49 10.65 6.15
N ASP A 573 1.19 10.74 6.45
CA ASP A 573 0.20 9.69 6.21
C ASP A 573 -0.56 9.90 4.89
N PRO A 574 -1.04 8.83 4.23
CA PRO A 574 -1.76 8.93 2.96
C PRO A 574 -3.10 9.68 3.07
N LEU A 575 -3.74 9.62 4.24
CA LEU A 575 -4.92 10.40 4.60
C LEU A 575 -4.57 11.26 5.81
N LEU A 576 -4.80 12.56 5.66
CA LEU A 576 -4.57 13.58 6.68
C LEU A 576 -5.92 14.17 7.07
N VAL A 577 -6.12 14.50 8.34
CA VAL A 577 -7.32 15.24 8.78
C VAL A 577 -7.41 16.54 7.99
N GLY A 578 -8.51 16.78 7.28
CA GLY A 578 -8.58 17.78 6.21
C GLY A 578 -8.30 19.21 6.69
N ARG A 579 -8.86 19.59 7.85
CA ARG A 579 -8.58 20.89 8.48
C ARG A 579 -7.12 21.03 8.92
N TYR A 580 -6.54 19.96 9.46
CA TYR A 580 -5.15 19.95 9.85
C TYR A 580 -4.21 20.14 8.65
N ALA A 581 -4.51 19.47 7.54
CA ALA A 581 -3.76 19.63 6.30
C ALA A 581 -3.84 21.07 5.76
N ARG A 582 -5.02 21.70 5.78
CA ARG A 582 -5.19 23.11 5.39
C ARG A 582 -4.46 24.07 6.31
N PHE A 583 -4.51 23.84 7.63
CA PHE A 583 -3.77 24.64 8.61
C PHE A 583 -2.26 24.60 8.34
N LEU A 584 -1.69 23.42 8.13
CA LEU A 584 -0.27 23.30 7.81
C LEU A 584 0.07 23.89 6.44
N ALA A 585 -0.79 23.75 5.43
CA ALA A 585 -0.58 24.41 4.13
C ALA A 585 -0.48 25.93 4.31
N ARG A 586 -1.42 26.53 5.06
CA ARG A 586 -1.39 27.96 5.38
C ARG A 586 -0.12 28.37 6.12
N ALA A 587 0.36 27.56 7.06
CA ALA A 587 1.61 27.82 7.78
C ALA A 587 2.85 27.74 6.87
N ASN A 588 2.89 26.81 5.90
CA ASN A 588 4.01 26.71 4.96
C ASN A 588 4.02 27.85 3.91
N GLU A 589 2.85 28.39 3.56
CA GLU A 589 2.70 29.47 2.58
C GLU A 589 2.84 30.88 3.19
N ALA A 590 2.78 30.99 4.52
CA ALA A 590 2.86 32.27 5.22
C ALA A 590 4.30 32.83 5.30
N PRO A 591 4.46 34.15 5.48
CA PRO A 591 5.73 34.72 5.92
C PRO A 591 6.23 34.05 7.21
N LEU A 592 7.55 33.95 7.38
CA LEU A 592 8.17 33.16 8.46
C LEU A 592 7.63 33.51 9.86
N ASP A 593 7.44 34.80 10.18
CA ASP A 593 6.91 35.22 11.48
C ASP A 593 5.50 34.65 11.74
N THR A 594 4.59 34.83 10.78
CA THR A 594 3.23 34.27 10.82
C THR A 594 3.25 32.75 10.87
N ALA A 595 4.13 32.11 10.09
CA ALA A 595 4.29 30.66 10.11
C ALA A 595 4.69 30.15 11.50
N LEU A 596 5.66 30.79 12.15
CA LEU A 596 6.12 30.43 13.49
C LEU A 596 5.04 30.67 14.55
N ARG A 597 4.21 31.71 14.42
CA ARG A 597 3.03 31.92 15.28
C ARG A 597 2.00 30.79 15.16
N LEU A 598 1.64 30.42 13.93
CA LEU A 598 0.72 29.30 13.66
C LEU A 598 1.27 27.98 14.19
N LEU A 599 2.55 27.70 13.95
CA LEU A 599 3.22 26.50 14.48
C LEU A 599 3.32 26.54 16.02
N GLY A 600 3.37 27.73 16.61
CA GLY A 600 3.33 27.95 18.06
C GLY A 600 2.07 27.39 18.71
N LEU A 601 0.90 27.54 18.07
CA LEU A 601 -0.38 26.91 18.48
C LEU A 601 -0.29 25.39 18.56
N LEU A 602 0.53 24.79 17.69
CA LEU A 602 0.78 23.35 17.64
C LEU A 602 1.88 22.90 18.61
N ASN A 603 2.28 23.76 19.56
CA ASN A 603 3.34 23.49 20.53
C ASN A 603 4.69 23.15 19.84
N VAL A 604 4.90 23.68 18.63
CA VAL A 604 6.19 23.55 17.94
C VAL A 604 7.19 24.46 18.61
N ARG A 605 8.07 23.87 19.43
CA ARG A 605 9.16 24.58 20.13
C ARG A 605 10.42 24.64 19.28
N TYR A 606 10.66 23.63 18.45
CA TYR A 606 11.85 23.52 17.62
C TYR A 606 11.51 23.33 16.15
N VAL A 607 12.24 24.02 15.28
CA VAL A 607 12.17 23.87 13.82
C VAL A 607 13.52 23.34 13.33
N LEU A 608 13.50 22.27 12.52
CA LEU A 608 14.70 21.61 12.01
C LEU A 608 14.85 21.91 10.51
N GLU A 609 15.91 22.62 10.15
CA GLU A 609 16.21 23.02 8.77
C GLU A 609 17.70 22.78 8.45
N PRO A 610 18.07 22.39 7.21
CA PRO A 610 19.47 22.15 6.85
C PRO A 610 20.27 23.45 6.65
N GLY A 611 19.58 24.58 6.48
CA GLY A 611 20.18 25.90 6.23
C GLY A 611 19.63 26.98 7.16
N PRO A 612 20.04 28.25 6.96
CA PRO A 612 19.52 29.40 7.70
C PRO A 612 17.98 29.49 7.63
N LEU A 613 17.36 29.94 8.72
CA LEU A 613 15.91 30.13 8.81
C LEU A 613 15.60 31.60 9.18
N GLY A 614 15.52 32.45 8.15
CA GLY A 614 15.43 33.90 8.35
C GLY A 614 16.62 34.42 9.17
N ASP A 615 16.33 35.33 10.11
CA ASP A 615 17.33 35.92 11.01
C ASP A 615 17.47 35.16 12.35
N LEU A 616 16.91 33.94 12.45
CA LEU A 616 17.02 33.14 13.66
C LEU A 616 18.40 32.48 13.74
N GLU A 617 19.01 32.54 14.93
CA GLU A 617 20.21 31.78 15.26
C GLU A 617 19.86 30.35 15.69
N PRO A 618 20.60 29.32 15.22
CA PRO A 618 20.36 27.95 15.64
C PRO A 618 20.79 27.75 17.10
N VAL A 619 19.94 27.07 17.89
CA VAL A 619 20.26 26.70 19.27
C VAL A 619 21.11 25.44 19.36
N HIS A 620 21.14 24.64 18.30
CA HIS A 620 22.01 23.49 18.14
C HIS A 620 22.20 23.19 16.65
N THR A 621 23.34 22.59 16.29
CA THR A 621 23.66 22.22 14.90
C THR A 621 24.32 20.86 14.90
N THR A 622 23.78 19.95 14.08
CA THR A 622 24.40 18.66 13.73
C THR A 622 24.97 18.75 12.32
N PRO A 623 25.72 17.72 11.84
CA PRO A 623 26.19 17.68 10.46
C PRO A 623 25.09 17.70 9.39
N HIS A 624 23.83 17.41 9.76
CA HIS A 624 22.72 17.23 8.81
C HIS A 624 21.62 18.28 8.94
N VAL A 625 21.38 18.80 10.14
CA VAL A 625 20.31 19.77 10.43
C VAL A 625 20.74 20.79 11.48
N ARG A 626 20.16 21.98 11.37
CA ARG A 626 20.21 23.04 12.37
C ARG A 626 18.87 23.08 13.09
N ILE A 627 18.92 23.23 14.41
CA ILE A 627 17.74 23.28 15.27
C ILE A 627 17.53 24.72 15.70
N TYR A 628 16.37 25.28 15.36
CA TYR A 628 15.96 26.64 15.67
C TYR A 628 14.87 26.63 16.74
N ARG A 629 14.91 27.62 17.64
CA ARG A 629 13.84 27.79 18.65
C ARG A 629 12.73 28.67 18.08
N ASN A 630 11.49 28.20 18.16
CA ASN A 630 10.32 29.01 17.84
C ASN A 630 10.01 29.95 19.03
N PRO A 631 10.09 31.28 18.86
CA PRO A 631 9.81 32.23 19.95
C PRO A 631 8.32 32.27 20.34
N TYR A 632 7.43 31.81 19.46
CA TYR A 632 5.97 31.84 19.67
C TYR A 632 5.40 30.53 20.22
N ALA A 633 6.25 29.59 20.65
CA ALA A 633 5.81 28.28 21.12
C ALA A 633 4.89 28.39 22.35
N LEU A 634 3.68 27.83 22.26
CA LEU A 634 2.76 27.67 23.38
C LEU A 634 2.97 26.32 24.10
N PRO A 635 2.58 26.20 25.37
CA PRO A 635 2.54 24.90 26.06
C PRO A 635 1.55 23.94 25.40
N ARG A 636 1.63 22.65 25.73
CA ARG A 636 0.69 21.62 25.21
C ARG A 636 -0.77 21.86 25.59
N ALA A 637 -1.01 22.52 26.72
CA ALA A 637 -2.32 22.97 27.13
C ALA A 637 -2.20 24.32 27.86
N TRP A 638 -3.19 25.18 27.69
CA TRP A 638 -3.32 26.47 28.36
C TRP A 638 -4.79 26.82 28.51
N VAL A 639 -5.09 27.86 29.27
CA VAL A 639 -6.46 28.33 29.51
C VAL A 639 -6.60 29.76 29.05
N VAL A 640 -7.73 30.07 28.43
CA VAL A 640 -8.12 31.43 28.05
C VAL A 640 -9.51 31.77 28.58
N ARG A 641 -9.78 33.07 28.77
CA ARG A 641 -11.04 33.56 29.35
C ARG A 641 -12.02 34.07 28.31
N HIS A 642 -11.50 34.52 27.18
CA HIS A 642 -12.30 35.10 26.12
C HIS A 642 -12.43 34.13 24.95
N ALA A 643 -13.62 34.09 24.36
CA ALA A 643 -13.86 33.42 23.09
C ALA A 643 -14.38 34.43 22.08
N ARG A 644 -13.78 34.45 20.89
CA ARG A 644 -14.26 35.23 19.75
C ARG A 644 -14.86 34.29 18.74
N VAL A 645 -16.14 34.52 18.41
CA VAL A 645 -16.88 33.66 17.49
C VAL A 645 -16.63 34.13 16.06
N VAL A 646 -16.07 33.25 15.23
CA VAL A 646 -15.82 33.45 13.79
C VAL A 646 -16.43 32.26 13.05
N PRO A 647 -17.70 32.36 12.59
CA PRO A 647 -18.42 31.20 12.06
C PRO A 647 -17.86 30.65 10.75
N ASP A 648 -17.27 31.50 9.91
CA ASP A 648 -16.66 31.06 8.66
C ASP A 648 -15.26 30.45 8.91
N PRO A 649 -15.03 29.17 8.57
CA PRO A 649 -13.76 28.50 8.89
C PRO A 649 -12.55 29.14 8.19
N GLU A 650 -12.71 29.70 7.00
CA GLU A 650 -11.59 30.31 6.26
C GLU A 650 -11.24 31.70 6.80
N ALA A 651 -12.24 32.48 7.20
CA ALA A 651 -12.04 33.71 7.97
C ALA A 651 -11.38 33.41 9.33
N LEU A 652 -11.79 32.33 10.01
CA LEU A 652 -11.18 31.90 11.26
C LEU A 652 -9.70 31.54 11.07
N LEU A 653 -9.38 30.71 10.07
CA LEU A 653 -7.99 30.35 9.75
C LEU A 653 -7.14 31.57 9.40
N SER A 654 -7.71 32.53 8.67
CA SER A 654 -7.03 33.80 8.35
C SER A 654 -6.73 34.60 9.60
N ALA A 655 -7.71 34.73 10.51
CA ALA A 655 -7.60 35.49 11.75
C ALA A 655 -6.50 34.95 12.69
N LEU A 656 -6.21 33.65 12.67
CA LEU A 656 -5.13 33.06 13.49
C LEU A 656 -3.74 33.58 13.12
N GLY A 657 -3.55 34.07 11.89
CA GLY A 657 -2.29 34.62 11.41
C GLY A 657 -2.14 36.13 11.63
N GLU A 658 -3.19 36.80 12.12
CA GLU A 658 -3.20 38.26 12.32
C GLU A 658 -2.54 38.66 13.64
N ALA A 659 -1.86 39.81 13.65
CA ALA A 659 -1.22 40.32 14.86
C ALA A 659 -2.20 40.67 15.99
N ALA A 660 -3.48 40.89 15.66
CA ALA A 660 -4.53 41.19 16.63
C ALA A 660 -4.98 39.97 17.45
N PHE A 661 -4.70 38.74 16.98
CA PHE A 661 -5.04 37.52 17.68
C PHE A 661 -3.93 37.14 18.66
N ASP A 662 -4.23 37.14 19.96
CA ASP A 662 -3.35 36.60 21.00
C ASP A 662 -3.92 35.28 21.55
N PRO A 663 -3.31 34.12 21.21
CA PRO A 663 -3.81 32.82 21.67
C PRO A 663 -3.65 32.58 23.17
N ARG A 664 -2.95 33.47 23.89
CA ARG A 664 -2.86 33.41 25.36
C ARG A 664 -4.03 34.12 26.06
N GLN A 665 -4.82 34.90 25.32
CA GLN A 665 -5.92 35.71 25.87
C GLN A 665 -7.28 35.27 25.35
N GLU A 666 -7.36 34.86 24.09
CA GLU A 666 -8.61 34.43 23.45
C GLU A 666 -8.47 33.10 22.69
N VAL A 667 -9.60 32.41 22.50
CA VAL A 667 -9.77 31.26 21.59
C VAL A 667 -10.77 31.63 20.50
N LEU A 668 -10.49 31.25 19.26
CA LEU A 668 -11.44 31.42 18.16
C LEU A 668 -12.34 30.19 18.05
N LEU A 669 -13.66 30.41 18.07
CA LEU A 669 -14.68 29.36 17.97
C LEU A 669 -15.61 29.60 16.78
N GLU A 670 -16.13 28.54 16.17
CA GLU A 670 -17.09 28.66 15.05
C GLU A 670 -18.51 28.95 15.52
N GLU A 671 -18.83 28.52 16.75
CA GLU A 671 -20.13 28.67 17.36
C GLU A 671 -19.97 29.19 18.79
N PRO A 672 -20.96 29.91 19.35
CA PRO A 672 -20.94 30.28 20.76
C PRO A 672 -20.94 29.05 21.65
N VAL A 673 -19.89 28.89 22.47
CA VAL A 673 -19.79 27.82 23.47
C VAL A 673 -19.83 28.47 24.86
N PRO A 674 -20.93 28.40 25.60
CA PRO A 674 -21.01 29.03 26.91
C PRO A 674 -20.08 28.34 27.91
N LEU A 675 -19.46 29.12 28.78
CA LEU A 675 -18.73 28.58 29.92
C LEU A 675 -19.74 28.03 30.94
N PRO A 676 -19.50 26.84 31.52
CA PRO A 676 -20.36 26.29 32.56
C PRO A 676 -20.43 27.24 33.75
N GLY A 677 -21.65 27.48 34.26
CA GLY A 677 -21.81 28.11 35.56
C GLY A 677 -21.25 27.20 36.66
N GLY A 678 -20.42 27.74 37.54
CA GLY A 678 -19.83 26.98 38.65
C GLY A 678 -20.68 27.05 39.92
N THR A 679 -20.92 25.90 40.57
CA THR A 679 -21.32 25.82 41.99
C THR A 679 -20.11 25.59 42.91
N GLY A 680 -18.91 25.43 42.34
CA GLY A 680 -17.66 25.20 43.07
C GLY A 680 -17.04 26.49 43.59
N THR A 681 -16.33 26.38 44.71
CA THR A 681 -15.54 27.50 45.26
C THR A 681 -14.43 27.85 44.27
N PRO A 682 -14.29 29.13 43.85
CA PRO A 682 -13.16 29.59 43.04
C PRO A 682 -11.82 29.11 43.61
N ALA A 683 -10.89 28.72 42.74
CA ALA A 683 -9.55 28.41 43.20
C ALA A 683 -8.88 29.68 43.74
N ALA A 684 -8.31 29.60 44.94
CA ALA A 684 -7.59 30.73 45.55
C ALA A 684 -6.33 31.12 44.77
N GLU A 685 -5.74 30.17 44.04
CA GLU A 685 -4.58 30.35 43.18
C GLU A 685 -4.79 29.56 41.88
N GLU A 686 -4.48 30.18 40.74
CA GLU A 686 -4.57 29.50 39.44
C GLU A 686 -3.38 28.55 39.24
N VAL A 687 -3.67 27.32 38.84
CA VAL A 687 -2.65 26.30 38.57
C VAL A 687 -2.62 26.02 37.08
N LEU A 688 -1.44 26.21 36.47
CA LEU A 688 -1.23 25.92 35.06
C LEU A 688 -1.54 24.45 34.73
N PRO A 689 -2.08 24.17 33.53
CA PRO A 689 -2.37 22.80 33.13
C PRO A 689 -1.16 21.87 33.22
N SER A 690 -1.30 20.80 33.99
CA SER A 690 -0.31 19.72 34.11
C SER A 690 -0.81 18.48 33.37
N LEU A 691 0.00 17.91 32.47
CA LEU A 691 -0.43 16.83 31.58
C LEU A 691 0.18 15.48 31.99
N GLN A 692 -0.66 14.46 32.05
CA GLN A 692 -0.26 13.05 32.09
C GLN A 692 -0.78 12.36 30.82
N VAL A 693 0.13 12.01 29.91
CA VAL A 693 -0.22 11.37 28.64
C VAL A 693 -0.31 9.86 28.83
N GLY A 694 -1.46 9.29 28.49
CA GLY A 694 -1.69 7.85 28.49
C GLY A 694 -1.88 7.28 27.08
N PRO A 695 -2.02 5.94 26.94
CA PRO A 695 -2.10 5.27 25.63
C PRO A 695 -3.33 5.64 24.79
N SER A 696 -4.40 6.12 25.42
CA SER A 696 -5.68 6.40 24.74
C SER A 696 -6.26 7.77 25.09
N GLY A 697 -5.44 8.67 25.65
CA GLY A 697 -5.90 9.96 26.13
C GLY A 697 -4.88 10.72 26.96
N VAL A 698 -5.31 11.85 27.49
CA VAL A 698 -4.51 12.71 28.36
C VAL A 698 -5.34 13.09 29.58
N THR A 699 -4.72 13.05 30.75
CA THR A 699 -5.29 13.59 32.00
C THR A 699 -4.65 14.93 32.27
N ILE A 700 -5.46 15.93 32.61
CA ILE A 700 -5.01 17.30 32.83
C ILE A 700 -5.48 17.76 34.20
N GLY A 701 -4.55 18.16 35.06
CA GLY A 701 -4.86 18.87 36.30
C GLY A 701 -4.75 20.37 36.08
N VAL A 702 -5.77 21.13 36.47
CA VAL A 702 -5.83 22.60 36.30
C VAL A 702 -6.66 23.22 37.42
N ALA A 703 -6.35 24.45 37.84
CA ALA A 703 -7.18 25.19 38.80
C ALA A 703 -7.43 26.62 38.30
N LEU A 704 -8.69 27.06 38.35
CA LEU A 704 -9.15 28.31 37.76
C LEU A 704 -9.86 29.19 38.79
N ALA A 705 -9.49 30.47 38.85
CA ALA A 705 -10.21 31.44 39.68
C ALA A 705 -11.58 31.79 39.08
N GLU A 706 -11.66 31.83 37.75
CA GLU A 706 -12.89 32.11 36.99
C GLU A 706 -13.16 30.99 35.97
N PRO A 707 -14.35 30.87 35.38
CA PRO A 707 -14.60 29.95 34.27
C PRO A 707 -13.69 30.25 33.07
N GLY A 708 -13.36 29.24 32.25
CA GLY A 708 -12.50 29.45 31.09
C GLY A 708 -12.44 28.27 30.13
N TYR A 709 -11.77 28.46 28.99
CA TYR A 709 -11.59 27.45 27.96
C TYR A 709 -10.22 26.82 28.10
N LEU A 710 -10.17 25.54 28.42
CA LEU A 710 -8.94 24.74 28.36
C LEU A 710 -8.65 24.39 26.90
N CYS A 711 -7.66 25.05 26.32
CA CYS A 711 -7.16 24.80 24.97
C CYS A 711 -6.06 23.74 25.03
N LEU A 712 -6.20 22.68 24.24
CA LEU A 712 -5.18 21.66 24.07
C LEU A 712 -4.61 21.75 22.67
N SER A 713 -3.27 21.80 22.60
CA SER A 713 -2.52 21.62 21.37
C SER A 713 -2.61 20.17 20.88
N GLN A 714 -3.80 19.75 20.48
CA GLN A 714 -4.13 18.43 19.97
C GLN A 714 -5.17 18.57 18.87
N THR A 715 -4.95 17.86 17.78
CA THR A 715 -5.85 17.87 16.63
C THR A 715 -7.23 17.36 17.02
N PHE A 716 -8.23 18.22 16.85
CA PHE A 716 -9.63 17.84 17.02
C PHE A 716 -10.03 16.82 15.94
N TYR A 717 -10.66 15.74 16.37
CA TYR A 717 -11.19 14.70 15.51
C TYR A 717 -12.43 14.06 16.15
N PRO A 718 -13.46 13.64 15.38
CA PRO A 718 -14.66 13.01 15.97
C PRO A 718 -14.31 11.77 16.81
N GLY A 719 -14.86 11.71 18.04
CA GLY A 719 -14.63 10.59 18.97
C GLY A 719 -13.82 10.94 20.21
N TRP A 720 -13.32 12.17 20.35
CA TRP A 720 -12.81 12.67 21.63
C TRP A 720 -13.94 12.90 22.63
N GLU A 721 -13.78 12.37 23.83
CA GLU A 721 -14.69 12.53 24.97
C GLU A 721 -13.92 13.13 26.15
N ALA A 722 -14.47 14.16 26.82
CA ALA A 722 -13.91 14.72 28.04
C ALA A 722 -14.79 14.39 29.24
N ARG A 723 -14.14 14.17 30.38
CA ARG A 723 -14.77 14.17 31.70
C ARG A 723 -14.08 15.18 32.60
N VAL A 724 -14.84 16.04 33.25
CA VAL A 724 -14.37 17.01 34.25
C VAL A 724 -14.84 16.50 35.61
N ASP A 725 -13.89 16.12 36.47
CA ASP A 725 -14.16 15.54 37.79
C ASP A 725 -15.09 14.31 37.76
N GLY A 726 -14.99 13.53 36.69
CA GLY A 726 -15.79 12.33 36.46
C GLY A 726 -17.05 12.55 35.61
N GLU A 727 -17.54 13.79 35.54
CA GLU A 727 -18.77 14.13 34.81
C GLU A 727 -18.50 14.45 33.32
N PRO A 728 -19.37 14.03 32.38
CA PRO A 728 -19.20 14.34 30.97
C PRO A 728 -19.15 15.85 30.69
N ALA A 729 -18.18 16.28 29.90
CA ALA A 729 -18.02 17.67 29.47
C ALA A 729 -17.96 17.77 27.93
N PRO A 730 -18.44 18.88 27.34
CA PRO A 730 -18.36 19.08 25.90
C PRO A 730 -16.91 19.21 25.45
N VAL A 731 -16.60 18.60 24.29
CA VAL A 731 -15.33 18.77 23.58
C VAL A 731 -15.66 19.50 22.28
N VAL A 732 -15.10 20.69 22.12
CA VAL A 732 -15.35 21.53 20.96
C VAL A 732 -14.06 21.78 20.19
N ARG A 733 -14.22 22.18 18.93
CA ARG A 733 -13.10 22.58 18.08
C ARG A 733 -12.86 24.08 18.26
N GLY A 734 -11.63 24.45 18.61
CA GLY A 734 -11.20 25.85 18.66
C GLY A 734 -9.94 26.07 17.84
N ASP A 735 -9.63 27.32 17.57
CA ASP A 735 -8.45 27.76 16.81
C ASP A 735 -8.24 26.92 15.54
N TYR A 736 -9.34 26.71 14.81
CA TYR A 736 -9.47 25.93 13.58
C TYR A 736 -9.24 24.41 13.71
N VAL A 737 -8.23 23.97 14.46
CA VAL A 737 -7.74 22.59 14.53
C VAL A 737 -7.61 22.02 15.94
N LEU A 738 -7.68 22.84 16.98
CA LEU A 738 -7.39 22.45 18.35
C LEU A 738 -8.61 21.88 19.09
N THR A 739 -8.32 21.10 20.12
CA THR A 739 -9.33 20.54 21.02
C THR A 739 -9.51 21.47 22.21
N VAL A 740 -10.74 21.89 22.48
CA VAL A 740 -11.06 22.82 23.56
C VAL A 740 -12.13 22.23 24.48
N VAL A 741 -11.96 22.41 25.79
CA VAL A 741 -12.91 21.97 26.82
C VAL A 741 -13.27 23.19 27.69
N PRO A 742 -14.54 23.63 27.74
CA PRO A 742 -14.93 24.71 28.63
C PRO A 742 -15.04 24.18 30.07
N LEU A 743 -14.51 24.94 31.02
CA LEU A 743 -14.40 24.59 32.44
C LEU A 743 -15.05 25.67 33.32
N PRO A 744 -15.73 25.29 34.41
CA PRO A 744 -16.13 26.24 35.44
C PRO A 744 -14.91 26.72 36.25
N ALA A 745 -15.15 27.65 37.18
CA ALA A 745 -14.15 28.00 38.20
C ALA A 745 -13.96 26.85 39.20
N GLY A 746 -12.73 26.69 39.71
CA GLY A 746 -12.37 25.67 40.68
C GLY A 746 -11.15 24.84 40.25
N ALA A 747 -10.78 23.89 41.12
CA ALA A 747 -9.76 22.88 40.82
C ALA A 747 -10.40 21.69 40.10
N HIS A 748 -9.85 21.31 38.95
CA HIS A 748 -10.43 20.32 38.07
C HIS A 748 -9.41 19.28 37.61
N ARG A 749 -9.88 18.04 37.51
CA ARG A 749 -9.23 16.98 36.77
C ARG A 749 -10.01 16.71 35.49
N VAL A 750 -9.37 16.96 34.35
CA VAL A 750 -9.93 16.73 33.01
C VAL A 750 -9.35 15.44 32.42
N ASP A 751 -10.17 14.42 32.26
CA ASP A 751 -9.80 13.17 31.58
C ASP A 751 -10.32 13.21 30.14
N LEU A 752 -9.40 13.39 29.17
CA LEU A 752 -9.71 13.41 27.74
C LEU A 752 -9.32 12.08 27.10
N ARG A 753 -10.27 11.38 26.46
CA ARG A 753 -10.03 10.05 25.86
C ARG A 753 -10.57 9.95 24.45
N TYR A 754 -9.84 9.24 23.58
CA TYR A 754 -10.27 8.97 22.22
C TYR A 754 -11.05 7.65 22.14
N ARG A 755 -12.36 7.75 21.90
CA ARG A 755 -13.31 6.64 21.84
C ARG A 755 -14.22 6.75 20.60
N PRO A 756 -13.68 6.50 19.40
CA PRO A 756 -14.43 6.65 18.17
C PRO A 756 -15.58 5.64 18.09
N ARG A 757 -16.81 6.13 17.92
CA ARG A 757 -18.01 5.30 17.75
C ARG A 757 -17.89 4.39 16.53
N SER A 758 -17.26 4.89 15.45
CA SER A 758 -16.99 4.16 14.21
C SER A 758 -16.28 2.82 14.47
N PHE A 759 -15.28 2.81 15.36
CA PHE A 759 -14.57 1.58 15.72
C PHE A 759 -15.42 0.63 16.54
N TRP A 760 -16.04 1.09 17.63
CA TRP A 760 -16.76 0.20 18.55
C TRP A 760 -18.01 -0.43 17.93
N VAL A 761 -18.76 0.35 17.12
CA VAL A 761 -19.85 -0.19 16.31
C VAL A 761 -19.32 -1.18 15.28
N GLY A 762 -18.24 -0.83 14.59
CA GLY A 762 -17.59 -1.71 13.62
C GLY A 762 -17.11 -3.02 14.23
N ALA A 763 -16.52 -2.97 15.43
CA ALA A 763 -16.07 -4.13 16.19
C ALA A 763 -17.23 -5.06 16.54
N GLY A 764 -18.35 -4.51 17.02
CA GLY A 764 -19.57 -5.29 17.29
C GLY A 764 -20.13 -5.98 16.04
N VAL A 765 -20.22 -5.24 14.92
CA VAL A 765 -20.68 -5.77 13.62
C VAL A 765 -19.75 -6.87 13.10
N SER A 766 -18.44 -6.63 13.12
CA SER A 766 -17.42 -7.63 12.73
C SER A 766 -17.52 -8.89 13.59
N ALA A 767 -17.60 -8.75 14.91
CA ALA A 767 -17.72 -9.88 15.82
C ALA A 767 -18.99 -10.71 15.54
N GLY A 768 -20.14 -10.04 15.40
CA GLY A 768 -21.40 -10.70 15.04
C GLY A 768 -21.33 -11.43 13.69
N ALA A 769 -20.72 -10.82 12.67
CA ALA A 769 -20.54 -11.42 11.36
C ALA A 769 -19.62 -12.66 11.39
N TRP A 770 -18.50 -12.60 12.13
CA TRP A 770 -17.60 -13.74 12.31
C TRP A 770 -18.25 -14.89 13.08
N LEU A 771 -18.97 -14.58 14.16
CA LEU A 771 -19.72 -15.57 14.94
C LEU A 771 -20.81 -16.23 14.09
N GLY A 772 -21.56 -15.44 13.32
CA GLY A 772 -22.57 -15.96 12.39
C GLY A 772 -21.97 -16.86 11.31
N LEU A 773 -20.83 -16.48 10.74
CA LEU A 773 -20.10 -17.30 9.76
C LEU A 773 -19.61 -18.62 10.38
N ALA A 774 -19.05 -18.57 11.59
CA ALA A 774 -18.59 -19.76 12.32
C ALA A 774 -19.75 -20.70 12.67
N ALA A 775 -20.87 -20.17 13.14
CA ALA A 775 -22.07 -20.96 13.43
C ALA A 775 -22.63 -21.62 12.16
N ALA A 776 -22.71 -20.89 11.05
CA ALA A 776 -23.14 -21.44 9.76
C ALA A 776 -22.21 -22.55 9.25
N ALA A 777 -20.89 -22.38 9.42
CA ALA A 777 -19.90 -23.40 9.09
C ALA A 777 -20.06 -24.66 9.96
N GLY A 778 -20.21 -24.49 11.27
CA GLY A 778 -20.41 -25.58 12.23
C GLY A 778 -21.68 -26.37 11.94
N LEU A 779 -22.82 -25.70 11.71
CA LEU A 779 -24.09 -26.33 11.35
C LEU A 779 -23.98 -27.13 10.05
N ARG A 780 -23.27 -26.60 9.05
CA ARG A 780 -23.03 -27.30 7.79
C ARG A 780 -22.21 -28.57 8.00
N LEU A 781 -21.11 -28.51 8.75
CA LEU A 781 -20.27 -29.67 9.04
C LEU A 781 -21.06 -30.73 9.82
N TRP A 782 -21.88 -30.32 10.78
CA TRP A 782 -22.77 -31.21 11.52
C TRP A 782 -23.79 -31.92 10.63
N ARG A 783 -24.45 -31.18 9.72
CA ARG A 783 -25.37 -31.78 8.73
C ARG A 783 -24.67 -32.76 7.78
N GLN A 784 -23.45 -32.44 7.35
CA GLN A 784 -22.65 -33.34 6.50
C GLN A 784 -22.26 -34.62 7.22
N ARG A 785 -21.91 -34.55 8.51
CA ARG A 785 -21.61 -35.72 9.35
C ARG A 785 -22.82 -36.59 9.66
N ARG A 786 -24.03 -36.03 9.71
CA ARG A 786 -25.27 -36.80 9.88
C ARG A 786 -25.73 -37.48 8.59
N ALA A 787 -25.32 -36.97 7.43
CA ALA A 787 -25.70 -37.47 6.12
C ALA A 787 -24.69 -38.46 5.52
N ALA A 788 -23.49 -38.53 6.08
CA ALA A 788 -22.45 -39.52 5.78
C ALA A 788 -22.51 -40.64 6.81
#